data_AF-A0AAV3X1J9-F1
#
_entry.id   AF-A0AAV3X1J9-F1
#
_cell.length_a   1.000
_cell.length_b   1.000
_cell.length_c   1.000
_cell.angle_alpha   90.00
_cell.angle_beta   90.00
_cell.angle_gamma   90.00
#
_symmetry.space_group_name_H-M   'P 1'
#
loop_
_entity.id
_entity.type
_entity.pdbx_description
1 polymer ?
#
loop_
_entity_poly.entity_id
_entity_poly.type
_entity_poly.pdbx_seq_one_letter_code
_entity_poly.pdbx_strand_id
1 'polypeptide(L)'
;MSNQRRLLNRPPKTLDERYFSEIRPRFYERYAHHHQYGVRKGTTLAEHLDSACQFMLTVSSIGKVPEDKRPVLLAATAVHDLNKLDSQERNVKVLARNREFLREQLEQACVLDVVTEDDFELARRLIERHSGHNRTDGALFFPEDEAIDRWAAMLTAADLFDLGIPEQQRVRKLQTELTVAFNRPCKLFRVRVSEDRGYITALLLGACEEVLQRYGLHPLAIFPDGELFEGETLPTVDLTTEIAVCWQGKIDQVFGNNIEQLVLPTKDGIKIAQQAMQQDIEQVLLNVLALLEKKKAGYKADKIGKDIAKWSEAVGETALASAAAVGLLPVGNAEEFAIAEGLKAAYLSYRKTGLNTKDVWDKIASHVGISEGQRAALEPFDGQYGRPLFAAKAVTKGIEGIEAALRESFQLRKESTQTSDSEVSDEAIAAVARSLSLPIATRWNGFEELDAYIEANPRKRCSLGSTLGETDELISANMPPGTKVQAFSNRLPGGISAEPKRQADAIAALAYQLMAVGANFPAVKKQDPLYLHLALPKGSCPELLRIWREHLEQLAATNAEGGTVTIDELKLYKDNLLEFKANKVVGFAFPKRPEFVHTTVIVPLLWGDTNNSLALLKSLRLALELSLSLEFGFPFTVGGNLEVELSDDIYGRVEGIPATLQPLLETGQYNRQDAEKILMRLRCISQLAINVASIQKADDCLYDLARACARPLELYYVLLRWTLREQDEPNLSVIWIRIREPLNTLLESLMPNQNTPLTQYLKQAAQIAAEAKIWGSSFKRTAQAEPFTAFTSAIRSQKSHLDLDVIFAALVQQYHTRLDRIREHGVGATKYEQIKEYYQVLRQLYQEVYQARPEKLLADQKTLEAAYLFFLEEARQQLKSKSENNSAETTTTV
;
A
#
# COMPACT_ATOMS: atom_id res chain seq x y z
N MET A 1 11.45 20.85 6.41
CA MET A 1 10.87 19.49 6.45
C MET A 1 9.35 19.46 6.71
N SER A 2 8.73 20.48 7.33
CA SER A 2 7.32 20.41 7.83
C SER A 2 6.20 20.28 6.78
N ASN A 3 6.37 20.75 5.53
CA ASN A 3 5.31 20.65 4.50
C ASN A 3 5.34 19.37 3.65
N GLN A 4 6.40 18.54 3.72
CA GLN A 4 6.56 17.37 2.83
C GLN A 4 5.77 16.13 3.28
N ARG A 5 5.18 16.15 4.49
CA ARG A 5 4.44 15.01 5.08
C ARG A 5 2.98 15.35 5.42
N ARG A 6 2.43 16.40 4.81
CA ARG A 6 1.02 16.79 4.96
C ARG A 6 0.22 16.37 3.72
N LEU A 7 -0.87 15.66 3.94
CA LEU A 7 -1.85 15.20 2.95
C LEU A 7 -3.10 16.10 2.92
N LEU A 8 -3.50 16.66 4.07
CA LEU A 8 -4.64 17.57 4.21
C LEU A 8 -4.19 19.00 3.88
N ASN A 9 -4.13 19.32 2.59
CA ASN A 9 -3.79 20.66 2.12
C ASN A 9 -5.00 21.63 2.15
N ARG A 10 -5.76 21.64 3.24
CA ARG A 10 -6.95 22.50 3.43
C ARG A 10 -7.00 23.07 4.85
N PRO A 11 -7.54 24.29 5.04
CA PRO A 11 -7.73 24.83 6.38
C PRO A 11 -8.74 23.97 7.17
N PRO A 12 -8.50 23.71 8.45
CA PRO A 12 -9.41 22.91 9.28
C PRO A 12 -10.74 23.65 9.52
N LYS A 13 -11.85 22.92 9.50
CA LYS A 13 -13.19 23.45 9.77
C LYS A 13 -13.69 23.16 11.19
N THR A 14 -13.20 22.08 11.79
CA THR A 14 -13.59 21.62 13.13
C THR A 14 -12.38 21.57 14.05
N LEU A 15 -12.62 21.50 15.37
CA LEU A 15 -11.58 21.28 16.36
C LEU A 15 -10.79 19.99 16.06
N ASP A 16 -11.49 18.93 15.68
CA ASP A 16 -10.91 17.63 15.35
C ASP A 16 -10.02 17.70 14.09
N GLU A 17 -10.47 18.38 13.02
CA GLU A 17 -9.63 18.60 11.84
C GLU A 17 -8.41 19.46 12.17
N ARG A 18 -8.57 20.45 13.05
CA ARG A 18 -7.48 21.29 13.53
C ARG A 18 -6.45 20.48 14.31
N TYR A 19 -6.91 19.56 15.15
CA TYR A 19 -6.04 18.64 15.87
C TYR A 19 -5.14 17.84 14.92
N PHE A 20 -5.72 17.20 13.90
CA PHE A 20 -4.94 16.37 12.97
C PHE A 20 -4.01 17.17 12.05
N SER A 21 -4.41 18.38 11.62
CA SER A 21 -3.65 19.21 10.67
C SER A 21 -2.60 20.11 11.31
N GLU A 22 -2.78 20.51 12.57
CA GLU A 22 -1.92 21.50 13.24
C GLU A 22 -1.25 20.99 14.51
N ILE A 23 -1.99 20.32 15.40
CA ILE A 23 -1.50 19.94 16.74
C ILE A 23 -0.72 18.62 16.69
N ARG A 24 -1.33 17.56 16.15
CA ARG A 24 -0.72 16.23 16.05
C ARG A 24 0.65 16.24 15.35
N PRO A 25 0.85 16.97 14.22
CA PRO A 25 2.16 17.05 13.60
C PRO A 25 3.25 17.60 14.53
N ARG A 26 2.93 18.55 15.43
CA ARG A 26 3.89 19.09 16.40
C ARG A 26 4.36 18.07 17.41
N PHE A 27 3.47 17.16 17.84
CA PHE A 27 3.86 16.08 18.75
C PHE A 27 4.92 15.18 18.11
N TYR A 28 4.70 14.75 16.88
CA TYR A 28 5.65 13.90 16.17
C TYR A 28 6.94 14.66 15.79
N GLU A 29 6.87 15.94 15.42
CA GLU A 29 8.06 16.75 15.16
C GLU A 29 8.98 16.88 16.39
N ARG A 30 8.42 16.91 17.60
CA ARG A 30 9.17 17.19 18.84
C ARG A 30 9.50 15.94 19.65
N TYR A 31 8.57 14.98 19.71
CA TYR A 31 8.59 13.91 20.71
C TYR A 31 8.60 12.49 20.11
N ALA A 32 8.71 12.33 18.79
CA ALA A 32 8.77 11.01 18.14
C ALA A 32 10.01 10.18 18.52
N HIS A 33 11.07 10.81 19.03
CA HIS A 33 12.27 10.11 19.52
C HIS A 33 12.35 10.04 21.05
N HIS A 34 11.32 10.52 21.76
CA HIS A 34 11.28 10.46 23.21
C HIS A 34 10.60 9.17 23.67
N HIS A 35 11.38 8.11 23.88
CA HIS A 35 10.89 6.79 24.26
C HIS A 35 10.37 6.74 25.69
N GLN A 36 9.24 6.05 25.89
CA GLN A 36 8.67 5.83 27.21
C GLN A 36 9.22 4.56 27.87
N TYR A 37 9.17 4.54 29.21
CA TYR A 37 9.68 3.45 30.05
C TYR A 37 8.54 2.85 30.90
N GLY A 38 8.81 1.73 31.58
CA GLY A 38 7.84 1.10 32.49
C GLY A 38 6.63 0.48 31.76
N VAL A 39 5.42 0.79 32.21
CA VAL A 39 4.16 0.25 31.67
C VAL A 39 3.79 0.78 30.27
N ARG A 40 4.53 1.77 29.75
CA ARG A 40 4.41 2.28 28.37
C ARG A 40 5.66 1.97 27.53
N LYS A 41 6.48 1.00 27.94
CA LYS A 41 7.65 0.59 27.16
C LYS A 41 7.22 0.14 25.77
N GLY A 42 7.86 0.70 24.74
CA GLY A 42 7.57 0.39 23.33
C GLY A 42 6.82 1.51 22.60
N THR A 43 6.32 2.53 23.31
CA THR A 43 5.72 3.73 22.71
C THR A 43 6.59 4.96 22.95
N THR A 44 6.38 5.97 22.13
CA THR A 44 6.99 7.31 22.24
C THR A 44 6.04 8.25 22.98
N LEU A 45 6.58 9.36 23.50
CA LEU A 45 5.75 10.41 24.08
C LEU A 45 4.80 11.01 23.04
N ALA A 46 5.20 11.12 21.77
CA ALA A 46 4.32 11.55 20.71
C ALA A 46 3.09 10.63 20.54
N GLU A 47 3.30 9.31 20.48
CA GLU A 47 2.22 8.33 20.34
C GLU A 47 1.27 8.34 21.55
N HIS A 48 1.81 8.53 22.75
CA HIS A 48 1.01 8.65 23.96
C HIS A 48 0.11 9.90 23.94
N LEU A 49 0.68 11.07 23.67
CA LEU A 49 -0.08 12.32 23.57
C LEU A 49 -1.09 12.28 22.42
N ASP A 50 -0.72 11.65 21.30
CA ASP A 50 -1.61 11.40 20.16
C ASP A 50 -2.84 10.58 20.59
N SER A 51 -2.60 9.43 21.22
CA SER A 51 -3.65 8.55 21.72
C SER A 51 -4.56 9.25 22.75
N ALA A 52 -3.99 9.99 23.71
CA ALA A 52 -4.76 10.67 24.74
C ALA A 52 -5.63 11.78 24.16
N CYS A 53 -5.10 12.61 23.26
CA CYS A 53 -5.87 13.69 22.63
C CYS A 53 -7.00 13.15 21.74
N GLN A 54 -6.75 12.10 20.93
CA GLN A 54 -7.81 11.48 20.12
C GLN A 54 -8.94 10.90 20.99
N PHE A 55 -8.58 10.26 22.10
CA PHE A 55 -9.57 9.73 23.04
C PHE A 55 -10.36 10.85 23.72
N MET A 56 -9.70 11.94 24.13
CA MET A 56 -10.34 13.13 24.70
C MET A 56 -11.33 13.78 23.73
N LEU A 57 -10.98 13.91 22.45
CA LEU A 57 -11.89 14.45 21.43
C LEU A 57 -13.18 13.63 21.33
N THR A 58 -13.05 12.30 21.37
CA THR A 58 -14.19 11.37 21.29
C THR A 58 -15.06 11.44 22.55
N VAL A 59 -14.44 11.30 23.73
CA VAL A 59 -15.16 11.30 25.01
C VAL A 59 -15.81 12.65 25.30
N SER A 60 -15.15 13.77 24.97
CA SER A 60 -15.75 15.10 25.18
C SER A 60 -16.99 15.31 24.31
N SER A 61 -17.00 14.77 23.09
CA SER A 61 -18.16 14.79 22.18
C SER A 61 -19.31 13.93 22.72
N ILE A 62 -19.04 12.67 23.08
CA ILE A 62 -20.03 11.75 23.68
C ILE A 62 -20.60 12.32 24.98
N GLY A 63 -19.74 12.91 25.81
CA GLY A 63 -20.09 13.54 27.08
C GLY A 63 -20.83 14.87 26.94
N LYS A 64 -21.05 15.35 25.72
CA LYS A 64 -21.71 16.62 25.37
C LYS A 64 -21.09 17.81 26.08
N VAL A 65 -19.75 17.86 26.12
CA VAL A 65 -19.01 19.01 26.66
C VAL A 65 -19.30 20.24 25.79
N PRO A 66 -19.54 21.43 26.37
CA PRO A 66 -19.74 22.67 25.61
C PRO A 66 -18.60 22.95 24.63
N GLU A 67 -18.92 23.42 23.43
CA GLU A 67 -17.94 23.65 22.34
C GLU A 67 -16.88 24.70 22.71
N ASP A 68 -17.16 25.64 23.61
CA ASP A 68 -16.17 26.60 24.13
C ASP A 68 -15.16 25.94 25.10
N LYS A 69 -15.52 24.81 25.73
CA LYS A 69 -14.67 24.10 26.71
C LYS A 69 -13.91 22.93 26.11
N ARG A 70 -14.41 22.29 25.04
CA ARG A 70 -13.70 21.19 24.35
C ARG A 70 -12.25 21.54 23.96
N PRO A 71 -11.94 22.73 23.40
CA PRO A 71 -10.56 23.10 23.06
C PRO A 71 -9.65 23.21 24.29
N VAL A 72 -10.18 23.68 25.43
CA VAL A 72 -9.43 23.79 26.69
C VAL A 72 -9.08 22.41 27.24
N LEU A 73 -10.02 21.46 27.18
CA LEU A 73 -9.78 20.07 27.57
C LEU A 73 -8.72 19.40 26.67
N LEU A 74 -8.78 19.66 25.36
CA LEU A 74 -7.77 19.20 24.42
C LEU A 74 -6.40 19.79 24.74
N ALA A 75 -6.32 21.09 25.01
CA ALA A 75 -5.09 21.79 25.35
C ALA A 75 -4.47 21.25 26.65
N ALA A 76 -5.28 21.04 27.70
CA ALA A 76 -4.83 20.41 28.94
C ALA A 76 -4.30 18.99 28.70
N THR A 77 -4.97 18.20 27.85
CA THR A 77 -4.55 16.84 27.49
C THR A 77 -3.24 16.84 26.71
N ALA A 78 -3.04 17.79 25.79
CA ALA A 78 -1.85 17.91 24.95
C ALA A 78 -0.56 18.09 25.75
N VAL A 79 -0.64 18.64 26.97
CA VAL A 79 0.53 18.95 27.82
C VAL A 79 0.42 18.34 29.22
N HIS A 80 -0.50 17.41 29.47
CA HIS A 80 -0.79 16.92 30.82
C HIS A 80 0.43 16.35 31.55
N ASP A 81 1.29 15.63 30.81
CA ASP A 81 2.53 15.01 31.29
C ASP A 81 3.70 16.02 31.34
N LEU A 82 3.50 17.18 31.98
CA LEU A 82 4.47 18.30 32.02
C LEU A 82 5.87 17.88 32.52
N ASN A 83 5.95 16.91 33.44
CA ASN A 83 7.21 16.40 33.96
C ASN A 83 8.07 15.72 32.89
N LYS A 84 7.45 15.14 31.84
CA LYS A 84 8.17 14.56 30.69
C LYS A 84 8.62 15.62 29.69
N LEU A 85 8.11 16.85 29.82
CA LEU A 85 8.47 18.00 28.98
C LEU A 85 9.55 18.88 29.63
N ASP A 86 9.84 18.65 30.91
CA ASP A 86 10.80 19.43 31.69
C ASP A 86 12.17 18.74 31.74
N SER A 87 13.22 19.46 31.34
CA SER A 87 14.60 18.95 31.40
C SER A 87 15.13 18.79 32.83
N GLN A 88 14.44 19.38 33.82
CA GLN A 88 14.80 19.30 35.25
C GLN A 88 13.99 18.25 36.02
N GLU A 89 13.12 17.49 35.33
CA GLU A 89 12.30 16.42 35.91
C GLU A 89 11.47 16.87 37.14
N ARG A 90 11.03 18.14 37.16
CA ARG A 90 10.19 18.66 38.25
C ARG A 90 8.82 17.98 38.25
N ASN A 91 8.19 17.96 39.42
CA ASN A 91 6.85 17.37 39.56
C ASN A 91 5.80 18.18 38.77
N VAL A 92 4.88 17.47 38.10
CA VAL A 92 3.75 18.03 37.34
C VAL A 92 3.00 19.14 38.08
N LYS A 93 2.71 18.98 39.38
CA LYS A 93 1.98 20.00 40.17
C LYS A 93 2.73 21.33 40.27
N VAL A 94 4.06 21.27 40.43
CA VAL A 94 4.92 22.45 40.49
C VAL A 94 4.98 23.13 39.12
N LEU A 95 5.10 22.33 38.07
CA LEU A 95 5.15 22.82 36.68
C LEU A 95 3.84 23.45 36.24
N ALA A 96 2.69 22.86 36.58
CA ALA A 96 1.38 23.40 36.25
C ALA A 96 1.16 24.79 36.88
N ARG A 97 1.65 25.01 38.11
CA ARG A 97 1.57 26.32 38.79
C ARG A 97 2.55 27.36 38.25
N ASN A 98 3.57 26.94 37.52
CA ASN A 98 4.46 27.87 36.84
C ASN A 98 3.80 28.33 35.54
N ARG A 99 3.15 29.50 35.62
CA ARG A 99 2.39 30.08 34.50
C ARG A 99 3.23 30.29 33.24
N GLU A 100 4.49 30.73 33.38
CA GLU A 100 5.39 30.95 32.25
C GLU A 100 5.71 29.63 31.55
N PHE A 101 6.06 28.60 32.33
CA PHE A 101 6.35 27.27 31.80
C PHE A 101 5.12 26.63 31.13
N LEU A 102 3.95 26.68 31.78
CA LEU A 102 2.72 26.13 31.20
C LEU A 102 2.37 26.83 29.88
N ARG A 103 2.47 28.16 29.83
CA ARG A 103 2.23 28.94 28.61
C ARG A 103 3.20 28.54 27.49
N GLU A 104 4.47 28.37 27.81
CA GLU A 104 5.48 27.91 26.86
C GLU A 104 5.13 26.53 26.30
N GLN A 105 4.73 25.58 27.15
CA GLN A 105 4.36 24.23 26.69
C GLN A 105 3.08 24.24 25.82
N LEU A 106 2.08 25.07 26.15
CA LEU A 106 0.88 25.24 25.33
C LEU A 106 1.19 25.86 23.96
N GLU A 107 2.10 26.84 23.91
CA GLU A 107 2.56 27.45 22.66
C GLU A 107 3.29 26.44 21.79
N GLN A 108 4.18 25.68 22.42
CA GLN A 108 4.97 24.63 21.78
C GLN A 108 4.11 23.48 21.22
N ALA A 109 2.99 23.18 21.86
CA ALA A 109 1.99 22.22 21.39
C ALA A 109 0.99 22.83 20.38
N CYS A 110 1.11 24.11 20.01
CA CYS A 110 0.19 24.83 19.11
C CYS A 110 -1.27 24.84 19.60
N VAL A 111 -1.46 24.94 20.93
CA VAL A 111 -2.78 25.01 21.58
C VAL A 111 -2.96 26.25 22.45
N LEU A 112 -1.99 27.17 22.48
CA LEU A 112 -2.08 28.39 23.29
C LEU A 112 -3.24 29.29 22.87
N ASP A 113 -3.51 29.40 21.57
CA ASP A 113 -4.53 30.29 21.04
C ASP A 113 -5.97 29.81 21.29
N VAL A 114 -6.15 28.53 21.67
CA VAL A 114 -7.45 27.99 22.11
C VAL A 114 -7.67 28.11 23.61
N VAL A 115 -6.70 28.66 24.36
CA VAL A 115 -6.80 28.86 25.81
C VAL A 115 -6.85 30.36 26.09
N THR A 116 -8.01 30.87 26.52
CA THR A 116 -8.12 32.26 26.95
C THR A 116 -7.47 32.47 28.32
N GLU A 117 -7.27 33.73 28.71
CA GLU A 117 -6.75 34.11 30.03
C GLU A 117 -7.58 33.50 31.18
N ASP A 118 -8.90 33.38 31.01
CA ASP A 118 -9.80 32.79 32.01
C ASP A 118 -9.73 31.25 32.00
N ASP A 119 -9.39 30.64 30.86
CA ASP A 119 -9.29 29.18 30.72
C ASP A 119 -7.96 28.62 31.22
N PHE A 120 -6.92 29.45 31.41
CA PHE A 120 -5.63 29.02 31.93
C PHE A 120 -5.74 28.33 33.29
N GLU A 121 -6.58 28.87 34.18
CA GLU A 121 -6.80 28.31 35.51
C GLU A 121 -7.52 26.97 35.43
N LEU A 122 -8.46 26.82 34.48
CA LEU A 122 -9.12 25.55 34.22
C LEU A 122 -8.13 24.50 33.71
N ALA A 123 -7.35 24.82 32.67
CA ALA A 123 -6.34 23.91 32.12
C ALA A 123 -5.33 23.47 33.19
N ARG A 124 -4.83 24.42 34.01
CA ARG A 124 -3.96 24.14 35.15
C ARG A 124 -4.59 23.14 36.12
N ARG A 125 -5.84 23.36 36.53
CA ARG A 125 -6.54 22.48 37.49
C ARG A 125 -6.75 21.09 36.92
N LEU A 126 -7.09 20.96 35.64
CA LEU A 126 -7.24 19.66 34.97
C LEU A 126 -5.92 18.88 34.97
N ILE A 127 -4.81 19.55 34.65
CA ILE A 127 -3.47 18.95 34.69
C ILE A 127 -3.09 18.52 36.12
N GLU A 128 -3.42 19.28 37.16
CA GLU A 128 -3.12 18.83 38.52
C GLU A 128 -3.93 17.61 38.97
N ARG A 129 -5.14 17.45 38.43
CA ARG A 129 -6.10 16.43 38.86
C ARG A 129 -5.92 15.08 38.17
N HIS A 130 -5.30 15.03 36.99
CA HIS A 130 -5.21 13.77 36.23
C HIS A 130 -4.38 12.68 36.93
N SER A 131 -3.44 13.04 37.79
CA SER A 131 -2.55 12.07 38.45
C SER A 131 -3.20 11.31 39.63
N GLY A 132 -4.53 11.44 39.82
CA GLY A 132 -5.28 10.74 40.88
C GLY A 132 -4.93 11.13 42.33
N HIS A 133 -4.07 12.14 42.53
CA HIS A 133 -3.70 12.61 43.86
C HIS A 133 -4.75 13.61 44.38
N ASN A 134 -5.38 13.24 45.49
CA ASN A 134 -6.44 13.96 46.22
C ASN A 134 -6.38 15.51 46.18
N ARG A 135 -7.58 16.10 46.30
CA ARG A 135 -7.90 17.51 46.62
C ARG A 135 -7.22 17.99 47.92
N THR A 136 -5.89 18.01 48.02
CA THR A 136 -5.18 18.33 49.27
C THR A 136 -4.54 19.71 49.24
N ASP A 137 -5.22 20.70 48.67
CA ASP A 137 -4.68 22.06 48.63
C ASP A 137 -5.74 23.14 48.89
N GLY A 138 -5.29 24.32 49.34
CA GLY A 138 -6.14 25.47 49.70
C GLY A 138 -7.02 26.02 48.57
N ALA A 139 -6.90 25.48 47.35
CA ALA A 139 -7.79 25.74 46.22
C ALA A 139 -9.24 25.25 46.44
N LEU A 140 -9.46 24.30 47.37
CA LEU A 140 -10.78 23.81 47.80
C LEU A 140 -11.75 24.91 48.28
N PHE A 141 -11.21 26.06 48.69
CA PHE A 141 -11.98 27.18 49.24
C PHE A 141 -12.44 28.19 48.19
N PHE A 142 -12.10 28.01 46.92
CA PHE A 142 -12.57 28.85 45.81
C PHE A 142 -13.73 28.18 45.07
N PRO A 143 -14.68 28.96 44.52
CA PRO A 143 -15.72 28.41 43.66
C PRO A 143 -15.10 27.67 42.47
N GLU A 144 -15.62 26.47 42.19
CA GLU A 144 -15.19 25.62 41.08
C GLU A 144 -16.33 25.46 40.08
N ASP A 145 -15.96 25.18 38.83
CA ASP A 145 -16.91 24.71 37.83
C ASP A 145 -17.53 23.38 38.31
N GLU A 146 -18.85 23.29 38.32
CA GLU A 146 -19.57 22.08 38.75
C GLU A 146 -19.21 20.84 37.89
N ALA A 147 -18.72 21.06 36.66
CA ALA A 147 -18.33 20.00 35.74
C ALA A 147 -16.84 19.59 35.86
N ILE A 148 -16.04 20.25 36.70
CA ILE A 148 -14.59 20.01 36.75
C ILE A 148 -14.20 18.56 37.05
N ASP A 149 -14.96 17.87 37.91
CA ASP A 149 -14.70 16.47 38.24
C ASP A 149 -14.99 15.57 37.04
N ARG A 150 -16.02 15.89 36.25
CA ARG A 150 -16.35 15.17 35.01
C ARG A 150 -15.24 15.34 33.97
N TRP A 151 -14.77 16.58 33.77
CA TRP A 151 -13.70 16.88 32.82
C TRP A 151 -12.35 16.28 33.24
N ALA A 152 -12.03 16.30 34.54
CA ALA A 152 -10.85 15.62 35.06
C ALA A 152 -10.93 14.10 34.83
N ALA A 153 -12.09 13.48 35.04
CA ALA A 153 -12.28 12.05 34.75
C ALA A 153 -12.11 11.72 33.26
N MET A 154 -12.51 12.61 32.34
CA MET A 154 -12.23 12.45 30.90
C MET A 154 -10.72 12.45 30.61
N LEU A 155 -9.96 13.36 31.24
CA LEU A 155 -8.52 13.46 31.03
C LEU A 155 -7.79 12.25 31.64
N THR A 156 -8.19 11.83 32.84
CA THR A 156 -7.69 10.60 33.46
C THR A 156 -8.00 9.38 32.58
N ALA A 157 -9.22 9.26 32.05
CA ALA A 157 -9.57 8.16 31.15
C ALA A 157 -8.69 8.17 29.89
N ALA A 158 -8.42 9.34 29.31
CA ALA A 158 -7.54 9.50 28.15
C ALA A 158 -6.09 9.07 28.44
N ASP A 159 -5.53 9.47 29.59
CA ASP A 159 -4.19 9.04 30.01
C ASP A 159 -4.14 7.52 30.25
N LEU A 160 -5.19 6.93 30.82
CA LEU A 160 -5.24 5.49 31.10
C LEU A 160 -5.44 4.61 29.85
N PHE A 161 -5.88 5.18 28.73
CA PHE A 161 -6.34 4.44 27.54
C PHE A 161 -5.24 3.64 26.83
N ASP A 162 -4.02 4.18 26.77
CA ASP A 162 -2.89 3.56 26.08
C ASP A 162 -1.97 2.74 26.98
N LEU A 163 -2.34 2.57 28.26
CA LEU A 163 -1.52 1.83 29.23
C LEU A 163 -1.22 0.40 28.75
N GLY A 164 0.05 0.00 28.78
CA GLY A 164 0.52 -1.37 28.49
C GLY A 164 0.27 -2.37 29.63
N ILE A 165 -0.91 -2.32 30.24
CA ILE A 165 -1.39 -3.30 31.22
C ILE A 165 -2.39 -4.26 30.56
N PRO A 166 -2.69 -5.43 31.16
CA PRO A 166 -3.66 -6.37 30.59
C PRO A 166 -5.01 -5.70 30.29
N GLU A 167 -5.56 -5.97 29.10
CA GLU A 167 -6.74 -5.27 28.58
C GLU A 167 -7.93 -5.28 29.53
N GLN A 168 -8.24 -6.43 30.16
CA GLN A 168 -9.34 -6.52 31.14
C GLN A 168 -9.18 -5.53 32.32
N GLN A 169 -7.94 -5.35 32.80
CA GLN A 169 -7.65 -4.40 33.88
C GLN A 169 -7.80 -2.96 33.40
N ARG A 170 -7.31 -2.68 32.18
CA ARG A 170 -7.42 -1.37 31.53
C ARG A 170 -8.88 -0.97 31.29
N VAL A 171 -9.68 -1.87 30.70
CA VAL A 171 -11.11 -1.69 30.44
C VAL A 171 -11.87 -1.38 31.72
N ARG A 172 -11.57 -2.06 32.83
CA ARG A 172 -12.21 -1.78 34.13
C ARG A 172 -11.87 -0.39 34.68
N LYS A 173 -10.61 0.04 34.55
CA LYS A 173 -10.20 1.40 34.95
C LYS A 173 -10.90 2.45 34.09
N LEU A 174 -10.90 2.27 32.78
CA LEU A 174 -11.59 3.16 31.83
C LEU A 174 -13.09 3.26 32.14
N GLN A 175 -13.78 2.13 32.38
CA GLN A 175 -15.20 2.14 32.76
C GLN A 175 -15.49 2.98 34.01
N THR A 176 -14.61 2.91 35.01
CA THR A 176 -14.76 3.68 36.25
C THR A 176 -14.71 5.18 35.96
N GLU A 177 -13.68 5.64 35.25
CA GLU A 177 -13.51 7.06 34.93
C GLU A 177 -14.59 7.56 33.95
N LEU A 178 -14.94 6.77 32.93
CA LEU A 178 -15.98 7.13 31.97
C LEU A 178 -17.37 7.24 32.60
N THR A 179 -17.65 6.44 33.64
CA THR A 179 -18.90 6.54 34.40
C THR A 179 -19.02 7.91 35.09
N VAL A 180 -17.91 8.42 35.64
CA VAL A 180 -17.85 9.76 36.24
C VAL A 180 -17.94 10.83 35.15
N ALA A 181 -17.16 10.70 34.07
CA ALA A 181 -17.12 11.65 32.96
C ALA A 181 -18.50 11.90 32.34
N PHE A 182 -19.23 10.81 32.03
CA PHE A 182 -20.54 10.88 31.41
C PHE A 182 -21.68 11.12 32.40
N ASN A 183 -21.41 11.03 33.70
CA ASN A 183 -22.43 11.10 34.75
C ASN A 183 -23.57 10.09 34.56
N ARG A 184 -23.23 8.89 34.04
CA ARG A 184 -24.12 7.75 33.81
C ARG A 184 -23.31 6.46 33.84
N PRO A 185 -23.93 5.29 34.13
CA PRO A 185 -23.24 4.01 33.99
C PRO A 185 -22.61 3.87 32.60
N CYS A 186 -21.35 3.46 32.56
CA CYS A 186 -20.64 3.19 31.31
C CYS A 186 -20.15 1.74 31.29
N LYS A 187 -20.54 1.01 30.24
CA LYS A 187 -20.07 -0.32 29.90
C LYS A 187 -19.33 -0.24 28.57
N LEU A 188 -18.25 -1.02 28.49
CA LEU A 188 -17.41 -1.10 27.30
C LEU A 188 -17.60 -2.45 26.63
N PHE A 189 -17.76 -2.44 25.32
CA PHE A 189 -18.02 -3.60 24.49
C PHE A 189 -16.99 -3.65 23.36
N ARG A 190 -16.10 -4.65 23.40
CA ARG A 190 -15.02 -4.81 22.41
C ARG A 190 -15.44 -5.82 21.36
N VAL A 191 -15.46 -5.40 20.10
CA VAL A 191 -15.62 -6.28 18.94
C VAL A 191 -14.25 -6.46 18.30
N ARG A 192 -13.91 -7.71 17.95
CA ARG A 192 -12.69 -8.02 17.20
C ARG A 192 -12.98 -8.80 15.95
N VAL A 193 -12.11 -8.67 14.97
CA VAL A 193 -12.11 -9.45 13.74
C VAL A 193 -11.00 -10.49 13.79
N SER A 194 -11.29 -11.72 13.37
CA SER A 194 -10.30 -12.81 13.30
C SER A 194 -9.38 -12.70 12.09
N GLU A 195 -9.85 -12.10 10.99
CA GLU A 195 -9.12 -11.95 9.73
C GLU A 195 -9.61 -10.72 8.95
N ASP A 196 -8.71 -10.09 8.18
CA ASP A 196 -9.06 -8.99 7.29
C ASP A 196 -8.95 -9.41 5.82
N ARG A 197 -10.11 -9.41 5.15
CA ARG A 197 -10.27 -9.75 3.73
C ARG A 197 -10.64 -8.51 2.90
N GLY A 198 -10.38 -7.31 3.43
CA GLY A 198 -10.58 -6.04 2.75
C GLY A 198 -12.01 -5.54 2.77
N TYR A 199 -12.54 -5.23 1.58
CA TYR A 199 -13.83 -4.56 1.45
C TYR A 199 -14.98 -5.33 2.10
N ILE A 200 -14.94 -6.66 2.07
CA ILE A 200 -15.97 -7.48 2.70
C ILE A 200 -15.95 -7.33 4.24
N THR A 201 -14.75 -7.24 4.84
CA THR A 201 -14.55 -7.02 6.27
C THR A 201 -14.94 -5.60 6.66
N ALA A 202 -14.62 -4.60 5.83
CA ALA A 202 -15.06 -3.22 6.05
C ALA A 202 -16.59 -3.09 6.06
N LEU A 203 -17.29 -3.76 5.14
CA LEU A 203 -18.75 -3.81 5.14
C LEU A 203 -19.31 -4.55 6.36
N LEU A 204 -18.63 -5.60 6.84
CA LEU A 204 -19.03 -6.34 8.04
C LEU A 204 -18.92 -5.49 9.31
N LEU A 205 -17.81 -4.78 9.48
CA LEU A 205 -17.60 -3.86 10.59
C LEU A 205 -18.61 -2.72 10.56
N GLY A 206 -18.87 -2.12 9.39
CA GLY A 206 -19.89 -1.08 9.25
C GLY A 206 -21.31 -1.60 9.51
N ALA A 207 -21.61 -2.86 9.19
CA ALA A 207 -22.87 -3.49 9.56
C ALA A 207 -22.98 -3.73 11.07
N CYS A 208 -21.88 -4.20 11.69
CA CYS A 208 -21.78 -4.39 13.13
C CYS A 208 -21.98 -3.07 13.89
N GLU A 209 -21.29 -2.01 13.48
CA GLU A 209 -21.43 -0.65 14.03
C GLU A 209 -22.90 -0.20 13.98
N GLU A 210 -23.55 -0.33 12.81
CA GLU A 210 -24.95 0.08 12.63
C GLU A 210 -25.91 -0.68 13.54
N VAL A 211 -25.74 -2.01 13.69
CA VAL A 211 -26.56 -2.80 14.61
C VAL A 211 -26.30 -2.37 16.06
N LEU A 212 -25.03 -2.26 16.49
CA LEU A 212 -24.70 -1.91 17.87
C LEU A 212 -25.21 -0.50 18.26
N GLN A 213 -25.19 0.46 17.34
CA GLN A 213 -25.78 1.78 17.56
C GLN A 213 -27.28 1.74 17.85
N ARG A 214 -28.04 0.83 17.21
CA ARG A 214 -29.48 0.63 17.52
C ARG A 214 -29.70 0.15 18.96
N TYR A 215 -28.70 -0.51 19.54
CA TYR A 215 -28.68 -0.95 20.94
C TYR A 215 -28.04 0.08 21.90
N GLY A 216 -27.78 1.31 21.45
CA GLY A 216 -27.25 2.39 22.29
C GLY A 216 -25.76 2.25 22.62
N LEU A 217 -25.00 1.52 21.79
CA LEU A 217 -23.55 1.45 21.86
C LEU A 217 -22.94 2.41 20.83
N HIS A 218 -22.06 3.31 21.27
CA HIS A 218 -21.39 4.27 20.41
C HIS A 218 -19.91 3.90 20.22
N PRO A 219 -19.32 4.12 19.03
CA PRO A 219 -17.89 3.88 18.82
C PRO A 219 -17.05 4.82 19.68
N LEU A 220 -16.16 4.24 20.49
CA LEU A 220 -15.26 4.95 21.37
C LEU A 220 -13.83 5.00 20.81
N ALA A 221 -13.35 3.90 20.23
CA ALA A 221 -12.02 3.84 19.63
C ALA A 221 -11.89 2.69 18.62
N ILE A 222 -11.06 2.90 17.61
CA ILE A 222 -10.82 1.98 16.50
C ILE A 222 -9.39 1.43 16.59
N PHE A 223 -9.25 0.14 16.33
CA PHE A 223 -7.99 -0.60 16.35
C PHE A 223 -7.86 -1.41 15.06
N PRO A 224 -6.65 -1.80 14.63
CA PRO A 224 -6.48 -2.64 13.45
C PRO A 224 -7.34 -3.92 13.47
N ASP A 225 -7.50 -4.53 14.65
CA ASP A 225 -8.25 -5.76 14.89
C ASP A 225 -9.74 -5.56 15.25
N GLY A 226 -10.28 -4.34 15.21
CA GLY A 226 -11.72 -4.09 15.43
C GLY A 226 -12.02 -2.83 16.24
N GLU A 227 -13.18 -2.76 16.90
CA GLU A 227 -13.68 -1.53 17.55
C GLU A 227 -14.07 -1.69 19.02
N LEU A 228 -13.92 -0.61 19.77
CA LEU A 228 -14.34 -0.51 21.16
C LEU A 228 -15.54 0.43 21.21
N PHE A 229 -16.63 -0.02 21.81
CA PHE A 229 -17.87 0.73 21.95
C PHE A 229 -18.15 1.04 23.42
N GLU A 230 -18.87 2.13 23.69
CA GLU A 230 -19.43 2.43 25.00
C GLU A 230 -20.96 2.52 25.00
N GLY A 231 -21.60 2.10 26.08
CA GLY A 231 -23.04 2.22 26.26
C GLY A 231 -23.45 2.09 27.73
N GLU A 232 -24.70 2.40 28.07
CA GLU A 232 -25.18 2.26 29.45
C GLU A 232 -25.38 0.79 29.84
N THR A 233 -25.81 -0.02 28.88
CA THR A 233 -26.08 -1.45 29.05
C THR A 233 -25.44 -2.22 27.90
N LEU A 234 -25.19 -3.51 28.13
CA LEU A 234 -24.73 -4.42 27.09
C LEU A 234 -25.93 -5.18 26.53
N PRO A 235 -25.95 -5.50 25.21
CA PRO A 235 -26.94 -6.39 24.64
C PRO A 235 -27.00 -7.71 25.42
N THR A 236 -28.19 -8.30 25.53
CA THR A 236 -28.39 -9.62 26.17
C THR A 236 -28.77 -10.71 25.18
N VAL A 237 -28.98 -10.33 23.92
CA VAL A 237 -29.35 -11.20 22.81
C VAL A 237 -28.14 -11.44 21.90
N ASP A 238 -28.14 -12.58 21.20
CA ASP A 238 -27.17 -12.84 20.14
C ASP A 238 -27.51 -12.00 18.91
N LEU A 239 -26.60 -11.10 18.54
CA LEU A 239 -26.77 -10.16 17.43
C LEU A 239 -26.25 -10.71 16.09
N THR A 240 -25.68 -11.92 16.07
CA THR A 240 -25.02 -12.50 14.89
C THR A 240 -25.95 -12.50 13.67
N THR A 241 -27.21 -12.93 13.82
CA THR A 241 -28.18 -12.98 12.73
C THR A 241 -28.53 -11.58 12.21
N GLU A 242 -28.75 -10.60 13.10
CA GLU A 242 -29.09 -9.23 12.69
C GLU A 242 -27.92 -8.54 11.97
N ILE A 243 -26.69 -8.78 12.45
CA ILE A 243 -25.47 -8.30 11.79
C ILE A 243 -25.34 -8.94 10.40
N ALA A 244 -25.63 -10.24 10.25
CA ALA A 244 -25.58 -10.92 8.96
C ALA A 244 -26.61 -10.36 7.96
N VAL A 245 -27.82 -10.02 8.41
CA VAL A 245 -28.85 -9.34 7.59
C VAL A 245 -28.37 -7.98 7.12
N CYS A 246 -27.86 -7.16 8.04
CA CYS A 246 -27.33 -5.84 7.72
C CYS A 246 -26.13 -5.93 6.74
N TRP A 247 -25.23 -6.88 6.97
CA TRP A 247 -24.04 -7.11 6.14
C TRP A 247 -24.42 -7.55 4.73
N GLN A 248 -25.34 -8.52 4.58
CA GLN A 248 -25.84 -8.95 3.28
C GLN A 248 -26.49 -7.79 2.53
N GLY A 249 -27.32 -6.99 3.20
CA GLY A 249 -27.93 -5.79 2.59
C GLY A 249 -26.90 -4.79 2.06
N LYS A 250 -25.80 -4.57 2.78
CA LYS A 250 -24.69 -3.70 2.32
C LYS A 250 -23.96 -4.30 1.11
N ILE A 251 -23.70 -5.61 1.10
CA ILE A 251 -23.09 -6.32 -0.03
C ILE A 251 -23.99 -6.21 -1.27
N ASP A 252 -25.28 -6.42 -1.08
CA ASP A 252 -26.29 -6.37 -2.13
C ASP A 252 -26.33 -4.99 -2.81
N GLN A 253 -26.35 -3.91 -2.02
CA GLN A 253 -26.26 -2.54 -2.52
C GLN A 253 -24.99 -2.26 -3.34
N VAL A 254 -23.87 -2.94 -3.06
CA VAL A 254 -22.65 -2.84 -3.88
C VAL A 254 -22.89 -3.40 -5.27
N PHE A 255 -23.47 -4.59 -5.36
CA PHE A 255 -23.71 -5.27 -6.62
C PHE A 255 -24.86 -4.67 -7.41
N GLY A 256 -25.93 -4.18 -6.75
CA GLY A 256 -27.08 -3.54 -7.40
C GLY A 256 -26.68 -2.31 -8.21
N ASN A 257 -25.75 -1.49 -7.71
CA ASN A 257 -25.27 -0.32 -8.44
C ASN A 257 -24.19 -0.66 -9.49
N ASN A 258 -23.76 -1.92 -9.61
CA ASN A 258 -22.69 -2.36 -10.51
C ASN A 258 -23.13 -3.54 -11.41
N ILE A 259 -24.43 -3.69 -11.69
CA ILE A 259 -24.98 -4.80 -12.49
C ILE A 259 -24.28 -4.93 -13.85
N GLU A 260 -23.91 -3.80 -14.48
CA GLU A 260 -23.19 -3.80 -15.76
C GLU A 260 -21.84 -4.55 -15.70
N GLN A 261 -21.17 -4.53 -14.54
CA GLN A 261 -19.89 -5.21 -14.31
C GLN A 261 -20.07 -6.70 -14.00
N LEU A 262 -21.29 -7.13 -13.67
CA LEU A 262 -21.66 -8.52 -13.37
C LEU A 262 -22.19 -9.28 -14.60
N VAL A 263 -22.50 -8.56 -15.68
CA VAL A 263 -22.92 -9.10 -16.96
C VAL A 263 -21.76 -8.98 -17.96
N LEU A 264 -20.99 -10.04 -18.12
CA LEU A 264 -19.70 -9.98 -18.82
C LEU A 264 -19.77 -10.59 -20.23
N PRO A 265 -19.38 -9.82 -21.27
CA PRO A 265 -19.17 -10.38 -22.60
C PRO A 265 -17.85 -11.17 -22.65
N THR A 266 -17.93 -12.47 -22.90
CA THR A 266 -16.75 -13.34 -23.04
C THR A 266 -16.65 -13.93 -24.46
N LYS A 267 -15.55 -14.62 -24.77
CA LYS A 267 -15.42 -15.41 -26.01
C LYS A 267 -16.51 -16.50 -26.10
N ASP A 268 -16.94 -17.01 -24.95
CA ASP A 268 -17.91 -18.08 -24.82
C ASP A 268 -19.37 -17.59 -24.92
N GLY A 269 -19.62 -16.28 -24.94
CA GLY A 269 -20.96 -15.66 -24.86
C GLY A 269 -21.09 -14.67 -23.70
N ILE A 270 -22.29 -14.12 -23.50
CA ILE A 270 -22.58 -13.24 -22.37
C ILE A 270 -22.82 -14.10 -21.12
N LYS A 271 -22.03 -13.88 -20.06
CA LYS A 271 -22.14 -14.59 -18.78
C LYS A 271 -22.77 -13.67 -17.73
N ILE A 272 -23.69 -14.22 -16.94
CA ILE A 272 -24.48 -13.46 -15.95
C ILE A 272 -24.20 -14.06 -14.57
N ALA A 273 -23.55 -13.27 -13.70
CA ALA A 273 -23.26 -13.66 -12.33
C ALA A 273 -24.54 -13.88 -11.50
N GLN A 274 -24.50 -14.75 -10.49
CA GLN A 274 -25.67 -15.04 -9.64
C GLN A 274 -26.11 -13.79 -8.87
N GLN A 275 -25.15 -13.01 -8.37
CA GLN A 275 -25.38 -11.80 -7.59
C GLN A 275 -26.17 -10.74 -8.36
N ALA A 276 -25.98 -10.65 -9.68
CA ALA A 276 -26.69 -9.67 -10.51
C ALA A 276 -28.21 -9.89 -10.49
N MET A 277 -28.64 -11.16 -10.49
CA MET A 277 -30.05 -11.53 -10.54
C MET A 277 -30.75 -11.41 -9.19
N GLN A 278 -30.00 -11.49 -8.10
CA GLN A 278 -30.53 -11.29 -6.74
C GLN A 278 -30.96 -9.83 -6.54
N GLN A 279 -30.36 -8.89 -7.27
CA GLN A 279 -30.63 -7.46 -7.17
C GLN A 279 -31.84 -7.03 -8.02
N ASP A 280 -31.67 -7.01 -9.34
CA ASP A 280 -32.68 -6.49 -10.26
C ASP A 280 -32.62 -7.26 -11.58
N ILE A 281 -33.64 -8.09 -11.80
CA ILE A 281 -33.80 -8.90 -13.01
C ILE A 281 -33.97 -8.01 -14.25
N GLU A 282 -34.68 -6.89 -14.15
CA GLU A 282 -34.93 -5.98 -15.28
C GLU A 282 -33.65 -5.31 -15.71
N GLN A 283 -32.88 -4.79 -14.75
CA GLN A 283 -31.62 -4.12 -15.05
C GLN A 283 -30.57 -5.09 -15.63
N VAL A 284 -30.59 -6.36 -15.21
CA VAL A 284 -29.76 -7.42 -15.85
C VAL A 284 -30.16 -7.61 -17.31
N LEU A 285 -31.46 -7.69 -17.60
CA LEU A 285 -31.95 -7.83 -18.98
C LEU A 285 -31.54 -6.65 -19.85
N LEU A 286 -31.72 -5.42 -19.36
CA LEU A 286 -31.30 -4.21 -20.08
C LEU A 286 -29.81 -4.24 -20.44
N ASN A 287 -28.95 -4.70 -19.52
CA ASN A 287 -27.52 -4.85 -19.78
C ASN A 287 -27.20 -5.93 -20.81
N VAL A 288 -27.89 -7.08 -20.76
CA VAL A 288 -27.73 -8.13 -21.77
C VAL A 288 -28.12 -7.58 -23.15
N LEU A 289 -29.25 -6.88 -23.25
CA LEU A 289 -29.72 -6.28 -24.50
C LEU A 289 -28.73 -5.24 -25.05
N ALA A 290 -28.19 -4.36 -24.21
CA ALA A 290 -27.16 -3.40 -24.60
C ALA A 290 -25.89 -4.08 -25.15
N LEU A 291 -25.47 -5.21 -24.55
CA LEU A 291 -24.36 -6.00 -25.04
C LEU A 291 -24.67 -6.70 -26.38
N LEU A 292 -25.91 -7.17 -26.58
CA LEU A 292 -26.34 -7.73 -27.86
C LEU A 292 -26.32 -6.68 -28.97
N GLU A 293 -26.75 -5.45 -28.71
CA GLU A 293 -26.64 -4.34 -29.66
C GLU A 293 -25.17 -4.01 -29.98
N LYS A 294 -24.28 -4.05 -28.99
CA LYS A 294 -22.83 -3.91 -29.22
C LYS A 294 -22.26 -5.05 -30.08
N LYS A 295 -22.75 -6.28 -29.91
CA LYS A 295 -22.38 -7.44 -30.73
C LYS A 295 -22.92 -7.32 -32.16
N LYS A 296 -24.15 -6.82 -32.33
CA LYS A 296 -24.75 -6.47 -33.62
C LYS A 296 -23.87 -5.49 -34.39
N ALA A 297 -23.46 -4.39 -33.74
CA ALA A 297 -22.57 -3.39 -34.33
C ALA A 297 -21.17 -3.93 -34.68
N GLY A 298 -20.70 -4.95 -33.96
CA GLY A 298 -19.40 -5.59 -34.18
C GLY A 298 -19.38 -6.71 -35.22
N TYR A 299 -20.48 -6.95 -35.94
CA TYR A 299 -20.63 -8.04 -36.91
C TYR A 299 -19.60 -7.95 -38.06
N LYS A 300 -18.94 -9.08 -38.35
CA LYS A 300 -18.00 -9.24 -39.49
C LYS A 300 -18.23 -10.59 -40.15
N ALA A 301 -18.75 -10.59 -41.38
CA ALA A 301 -19.17 -11.78 -42.12
C ALA A 301 -18.04 -12.81 -42.30
N ASP A 302 -16.82 -12.34 -42.55
CA ASP A 302 -15.59 -13.11 -42.72
C ASP A 302 -15.15 -13.85 -41.44
N LYS A 303 -15.36 -13.25 -40.26
CA LYS A 303 -15.04 -13.91 -38.97
C LYS A 303 -16.09 -14.96 -38.63
N ILE A 304 -17.36 -14.62 -38.79
CA ILE A 304 -18.48 -15.50 -38.45
C ILE A 304 -18.58 -16.67 -39.45
N GLY A 305 -18.24 -16.44 -40.72
CA GLY A 305 -18.16 -17.51 -41.72
C GLY A 305 -17.16 -18.61 -41.34
N LYS A 306 -16.05 -18.28 -40.66
CA LYS A 306 -15.11 -19.29 -40.13
C LYS A 306 -15.73 -20.12 -39.02
N ASP A 307 -16.48 -19.49 -38.11
CA ASP A 307 -17.17 -20.20 -37.04
C ASP A 307 -18.29 -21.09 -37.60
N ILE A 308 -19.08 -20.59 -38.57
CA ILE A 308 -20.10 -21.38 -39.28
C ILE A 308 -19.46 -22.58 -39.97
N ALA A 309 -18.36 -22.39 -40.71
CA ALA A 309 -17.68 -23.49 -41.40
C ALA A 309 -17.19 -24.55 -40.40
N LYS A 310 -16.55 -24.13 -39.30
CA LYS A 310 -16.09 -25.02 -38.23
C LYS A 310 -17.23 -25.88 -37.66
N TRP A 311 -18.36 -25.26 -37.34
CA TRP A 311 -19.51 -25.97 -36.75
C TRP A 311 -20.35 -26.74 -37.78
N SER A 312 -20.24 -26.39 -39.07
CA SER A 312 -20.80 -27.18 -40.18
C SER A 312 -20.02 -28.50 -40.34
N GLU A 313 -18.69 -28.42 -40.38
CA GLU A 313 -17.81 -29.58 -40.53
C GLU A 313 -17.95 -30.57 -39.36
N ALA A 314 -18.11 -30.05 -38.13
CA ALA A 314 -18.25 -30.86 -36.93
C ALA A 314 -19.50 -31.77 -36.90
N VAL A 315 -20.55 -31.41 -37.65
CA VAL A 315 -21.88 -32.07 -37.58
C VAL A 315 -22.13 -32.94 -38.83
N GLY A 316 -21.43 -32.66 -39.94
CA GLY A 316 -21.46 -33.45 -41.17
C GLY A 316 -22.59 -33.07 -42.13
N GLU A 317 -22.43 -33.44 -43.41
CA GLU A 317 -23.33 -33.02 -44.51
C GLU A 317 -24.78 -33.49 -44.36
N THR A 318 -24.99 -34.68 -43.78
CA THR A 318 -26.33 -35.27 -43.59
C THR A 318 -27.17 -34.49 -42.58
N ALA A 319 -26.56 -34.06 -41.48
CA ALA A 319 -27.22 -33.24 -40.47
C ALA A 319 -27.46 -31.81 -40.96
N LEU A 320 -26.53 -31.24 -41.75
CA LEU A 320 -26.71 -29.94 -42.40
C LEU A 320 -27.87 -29.95 -43.41
N ALA A 321 -27.96 -30.99 -44.24
CA ALA A 321 -29.06 -31.13 -45.19
C ALA A 321 -30.42 -31.26 -44.46
N SER A 322 -30.45 -32.00 -43.35
CA SER A 322 -31.63 -32.16 -42.50
C SER A 322 -32.05 -30.85 -41.84
N ALA A 323 -31.09 -30.05 -41.35
CA ALA A 323 -31.33 -28.73 -40.77
C ALA A 323 -31.84 -27.73 -41.82
N ALA A 324 -31.22 -27.70 -43.01
CA ALA A 324 -31.66 -26.84 -44.11
C ALA A 324 -33.09 -27.17 -44.58
N ALA A 325 -33.47 -28.46 -44.61
CA ALA A 325 -34.81 -28.90 -45.00
C ALA A 325 -35.93 -28.37 -44.08
N VAL A 326 -35.61 -28.06 -42.82
CA VAL A 326 -36.54 -27.47 -41.83
C VAL A 326 -36.32 -25.97 -41.63
N GLY A 327 -35.55 -25.32 -42.51
CA GLY A 327 -35.35 -23.87 -42.52
C GLY A 327 -34.28 -23.35 -41.54
N LEU A 328 -33.46 -24.21 -40.96
CA LEU A 328 -32.33 -23.83 -40.10
C LEU A 328 -31.12 -23.49 -40.95
N LEU A 329 -31.03 -22.24 -41.36
CA LEU A 329 -29.93 -21.70 -42.15
C LEU A 329 -28.97 -20.92 -41.24
N PRO A 330 -27.66 -20.92 -41.53
CA PRO A 330 -26.70 -20.18 -40.74
C PRO A 330 -26.95 -18.66 -40.82
N VAL A 331 -26.59 -17.94 -39.75
CA VAL A 331 -26.65 -16.48 -39.68
C VAL A 331 -25.95 -15.79 -40.86
N GLY A 332 -26.64 -14.83 -41.49
CA GLY A 332 -26.17 -14.10 -42.67
C GLY A 332 -26.10 -12.58 -42.51
N ASN A 333 -26.62 -12.02 -41.42
CA ASN A 333 -26.56 -10.58 -41.16
C ASN A 333 -26.37 -10.26 -39.66
N ALA A 334 -26.23 -8.97 -39.36
CA ALA A 334 -25.96 -8.49 -38.00
C ALA A 334 -27.12 -8.75 -37.02
N GLU A 335 -28.38 -8.71 -37.48
CA GLU A 335 -29.56 -8.93 -36.66
C GLU A 335 -29.68 -10.41 -36.24
N GLU A 336 -29.52 -11.30 -37.21
CA GLU A 336 -29.48 -12.74 -36.99
C GLU A 336 -28.31 -13.11 -36.05
N PHE A 337 -27.16 -12.43 -36.17
CA PHE A 337 -26.03 -12.67 -35.26
C PHE A 337 -26.32 -12.20 -33.81
N ALA A 338 -27.03 -11.09 -33.63
CA ALA A 338 -27.44 -10.65 -32.30
C ALA A 338 -28.39 -11.66 -31.64
N ILE A 339 -29.34 -12.21 -32.41
CA ILE A 339 -30.23 -13.28 -31.96
C ILE A 339 -29.42 -14.54 -31.59
N ALA A 340 -28.44 -14.92 -32.39
CA ALA A 340 -27.56 -16.06 -32.08
C ALA A 340 -26.80 -15.85 -30.75
N GLU A 341 -26.22 -14.67 -30.52
CA GLU A 341 -25.55 -14.37 -29.25
C GLU A 341 -26.54 -14.31 -28.06
N GLY A 342 -27.79 -13.91 -28.29
CA GLY A 342 -28.84 -13.93 -27.27
C GLY A 342 -29.29 -15.35 -26.89
N LEU A 343 -29.49 -16.24 -27.87
CA LEU A 343 -29.75 -17.67 -27.65
C LEU A 343 -28.61 -18.32 -26.86
N LYS A 344 -27.37 -17.96 -27.19
CA LYS A 344 -26.17 -18.40 -26.47
C LYS A 344 -26.15 -17.91 -25.02
N ALA A 345 -26.55 -16.67 -24.77
CA ALA A 345 -26.68 -16.12 -23.42
C ALA A 345 -27.74 -16.86 -22.59
N ALA A 346 -28.92 -17.13 -23.19
CA ALA A 346 -29.97 -17.93 -22.54
C ALA A 346 -29.49 -19.35 -22.21
N TYR A 347 -28.81 -20.02 -23.15
CA TYR A 347 -28.21 -21.33 -22.93
C TYR A 347 -27.25 -21.35 -21.74
N LEU A 348 -26.33 -20.38 -21.68
CA LEU A 348 -25.39 -20.25 -20.57
C LEU A 348 -26.10 -20.01 -19.22
N SER A 349 -27.17 -19.22 -19.21
CA SER A 349 -27.95 -18.94 -18.01
C SER A 349 -28.65 -20.20 -17.50
N TYR A 350 -29.42 -20.91 -18.33
CA TYR A 350 -30.09 -22.14 -17.90
C TYR A 350 -29.12 -23.26 -17.52
N ARG A 351 -27.94 -23.35 -18.15
CA ARG A 351 -26.92 -24.36 -17.75
C ARG A 351 -26.45 -24.18 -16.31
N LYS A 352 -26.62 -23.00 -15.70
CA LYS A 352 -26.34 -22.75 -14.28
C LYS A 352 -27.39 -23.33 -13.32
N THR A 353 -28.57 -23.74 -13.78
CA THR A 353 -29.57 -24.42 -12.94
C THR A 353 -29.38 -25.94 -12.88
N GLY A 354 -28.28 -26.47 -13.47
CA GLY A 354 -28.01 -27.91 -13.52
C GLY A 354 -28.76 -28.68 -14.61
N LEU A 355 -29.60 -28.01 -15.41
CA LEU A 355 -30.34 -28.64 -16.52
C LEU A 355 -29.39 -29.21 -17.59
N ASN A 356 -29.73 -30.37 -18.16
CA ASN A 356 -28.97 -30.98 -19.25
C ASN A 356 -29.15 -30.18 -20.56
N THR A 357 -28.28 -30.39 -21.55
CA THR A 357 -28.30 -29.64 -22.82
C THR A 357 -29.62 -29.75 -23.60
N LYS A 358 -30.33 -30.87 -23.48
CA LYS A 358 -31.61 -31.09 -24.17
C LYS A 358 -32.71 -30.24 -23.52
N ASP A 359 -32.88 -30.36 -22.21
CA ASP A 359 -33.90 -29.64 -21.45
C ASP A 359 -33.73 -28.11 -21.57
N VAL A 360 -32.49 -27.63 -21.61
CA VAL A 360 -32.19 -26.21 -21.83
C VAL A 360 -32.71 -25.75 -23.19
N TRP A 361 -32.43 -26.51 -24.25
CA TRP A 361 -32.89 -26.14 -25.60
C TRP A 361 -34.39 -26.35 -25.80
N ASP A 362 -35.01 -27.28 -25.06
CA ASP A 362 -36.46 -27.44 -25.03
C ASP A 362 -37.15 -26.17 -24.50
N LYS A 363 -36.66 -25.64 -23.37
CA LYS A 363 -37.14 -24.38 -22.78
C LYS A 363 -36.89 -23.16 -23.67
N ILE A 364 -35.68 -23.04 -24.23
CA ILE A 364 -35.36 -21.94 -25.16
C ILE A 364 -36.32 -22.00 -26.36
N ALA A 365 -36.48 -23.16 -26.99
CA ALA A 365 -37.31 -23.34 -28.17
C ALA A 365 -38.79 -22.98 -27.93
N SER A 366 -39.35 -23.26 -26.74
CA SER A 366 -40.73 -22.83 -26.43
C SER A 366 -40.90 -21.32 -26.37
N HIS A 367 -39.88 -20.60 -25.90
CA HIS A 367 -39.91 -19.13 -25.79
C HIS A 367 -39.61 -18.43 -27.11
N VAL A 368 -38.70 -18.97 -27.93
CA VAL A 368 -38.30 -18.35 -29.21
C VAL A 368 -39.10 -18.84 -30.43
N GLY A 369 -39.97 -19.83 -30.23
CA GLY A 369 -40.90 -20.34 -31.25
C GLY A 369 -40.24 -21.26 -32.28
N ILE A 370 -39.31 -22.11 -31.84
CA ILE A 370 -38.69 -23.16 -32.66
C ILE A 370 -39.56 -24.43 -32.59
N SER A 371 -39.96 -24.97 -33.75
CA SER A 371 -40.80 -26.17 -33.85
C SER A 371 -40.07 -27.44 -33.41
N GLU A 372 -40.82 -28.50 -33.12
CA GLU A 372 -40.27 -29.81 -32.73
C GLU A 372 -39.37 -30.42 -33.82
N GLY A 373 -39.78 -30.31 -35.10
CA GLY A 373 -38.97 -30.77 -36.23
C GLY A 373 -37.66 -30.01 -36.40
N GLN A 374 -37.66 -28.69 -36.16
CA GLN A 374 -36.44 -27.88 -36.12
C GLN A 374 -35.57 -28.24 -34.91
N ARG A 375 -36.18 -28.51 -33.76
CA ARG A 375 -35.45 -28.89 -32.55
C ARG A 375 -34.69 -30.20 -32.72
N ALA A 376 -35.33 -31.22 -33.29
CA ALA A 376 -34.71 -32.49 -33.60
C ALA A 376 -33.51 -32.32 -34.56
N ALA A 377 -33.64 -31.44 -35.56
CA ALA A 377 -32.56 -31.14 -36.49
C ALA A 377 -31.38 -30.35 -35.87
N LEU A 378 -31.60 -29.67 -34.75
CA LEU A 378 -30.54 -28.97 -33.98
C LEU A 378 -29.78 -29.89 -33.02
N GLU A 379 -30.31 -31.06 -32.64
CA GLU A 379 -29.68 -31.95 -31.65
C GLU A 379 -28.21 -32.31 -31.98
N PRO A 380 -27.85 -32.62 -33.25
CA PRO A 380 -26.47 -32.95 -33.63
C PRO A 380 -25.46 -31.81 -33.47
N PHE A 381 -25.94 -30.55 -33.42
CA PHE A 381 -25.07 -29.38 -33.28
C PHE A 381 -24.64 -29.16 -31.82
N ASP A 382 -23.45 -28.59 -31.65
CA ASP A 382 -22.96 -28.16 -30.33
C ASP A 382 -23.96 -27.21 -29.66
N GLY A 383 -24.32 -27.53 -28.42
CA GLY A 383 -25.38 -26.83 -27.69
C GLY A 383 -25.11 -25.36 -27.41
N GLN A 384 -23.86 -24.94 -27.36
CA GLN A 384 -23.47 -23.57 -27.02
C GLN A 384 -23.11 -22.74 -28.25
N TYR A 385 -22.46 -23.32 -29.24
CA TYR A 385 -21.89 -22.60 -30.37
C TYR A 385 -22.59 -22.90 -31.68
N GLY A 386 -22.84 -24.17 -31.97
CA GLY A 386 -23.46 -24.60 -33.22
C GLY A 386 -24.94 -24.24 -33.28
N ARG A 387 -25.72 -24.68 -32.29
CA ARG A 387 -27.18 -24.49 -32.28
C ARG A 387 -27.60 -23.02 -32.41
N PRO A 388 -27.01 -22.04 -31.68
CA PRO A 388 -27.41 -20.65 -31.84
C PRO A 388 -27.18 -20.07 -33.25
N LEU A 389 -26.07 -20.46 -33.92
CA LEU A 389 -25.73 -19.95 -35.26
C LEU A 389 -26.69 -20.43 -36.35
N PHE A 390 -27.31 -21.60 -36.18
CA PHE A 390 -28.24 -22.18 -37.15
C PHE A 390 -29.72 -21.99 -36.76
N ALA A 391 -30.00 -21.77 -35.46
CA ALA A 391 -31.34 -21.52 -34.96
C ALA A 391 -31.81 -20.08 -35.15
N ALA A 392 -30.89 -19.10 -35.14
CA ALA A 392 -31.25 -17.68 -35.06
C ALA A 392 -32.21 -17.20 -36.18
N LYS A 393 -32.07 -17.71 -37.40
CA LYS A 393 -32.95 -17.34 -38.52
C LYS A 393 -34.36 -17.95 -38.42
N ALA A 394 -34.50 -19.07 -37.71
CA ALA A 394 -35.77 -19.75 -37.50
C ALA A 394 -36.53 -19.24 -36.26
N VAL A 395 -35.95 -18.32 -35.49
CA VAL A 395 -36.59 -17.70 -34.32
C VAL A 395 -37.72 -16.78 -34.79
N THR A 396 -38.96 -17.08 -34.38
CA THR A 396 -40.15 -16.33 -34.81
C THR A 396 -40.51 -15.18 -33.88
N LYS A 397 -40.13 -15.28 -32.60
CA LYS A 397 -40.40 -14.27 -31.55
C LYS A 397 -39.24 -13.28 -31.33
N GLY A 398 -38.22 -13.30 -32.20
CA GLY A 398 -37.07 -12.39 -32.16
C GLY A 398 -36.38 -12.28 -30.80
N ILE A 399 -35.96 -11.06 -30.46
CA ILE A 399 -35.30 -10.71 -29.20
C ILE A 399 -36.27 -10.84 -28.00
N GLU A 400 -37.56 -10.56 -28.20
CA GLU A 400 -38.58 -10.68 -27.14
C GLU A 400 -38.70 -12.11 -26.61
N GLY A 401 -38.60 -13.11 -27.50
CA GLY A 401 -38.54 -14.52 -27.11
C GLY A 401 -37.28 -14.88 -26.32
N ILE A 402 -36.14 -14.25 -26.63
CA ILE A 402 -34.90 -14.42 -25.87
C ILE A 402 -35.03 -13.79 -24.48
N GLU A 403 -35.64 -12.62 -24.39
CA GLU A 403 -35.92 -11.93 -23.13
C GLU A 403 -36.80 -12.79 -22.22
N ALA A 404 -37.88 -13.37 -22.76
CA ALA A 404 -38.75 -14.30 -22.03
C ALA A 404 -38.00 -15.54 -21.52
N ALA A 405 -37.12 -16.12 -22.35
CA ALA A 405 -36.28 -17.25 -21.95
C ALA A 405 -35.30 -16.86 -20.83
N LEU A 406 -34.68 -15.68 -20.91
CA LEU A 406 -33.79 -15.19 -19.88
C LEU A 406 -34.54 -14.93 -18.56
N ARG A 407 -35.72 -14.31 -18.61
CA ARG A 407 -36.60 -14.08 -17.45
C ARG A 407 -36.93 -15.37 -16.72
N GLU A 408 -37.40 -16.40 -17.45
CA GLU A 408 -37.67 -17.71 -16.85
C GLU A 408 -36.39 -18.33 -16.26
N SER A 409 -35.26 -18.24 -16.98
CA SER A 409 -33.98 -18.77 -16.48
C SER A 409 -33.56 -18.09 -15.17
N PHE A 410 -33.77 -16.79 -15.03
CA PHE A 410 -33.42 -16.05 -13.82
C PHE A 410 -34.32 -16.41 -12.66
N GLN A 411 -35.62 -16.60 -12.93
CA GLN A 411 -36.57 -17.04 -11.91
C GLN A 411 -36.23 -18.45 -11.40
N LEU A 412 -35.96 -19.40 -12.29
CA LEU A 412 -35.52 -20.75 -11.91
C LEU A 412 -34.23 -20.72 -11.08
N ARG A 413 -33.26 -19.87 -11.46
CA ARG A 413 -32.03 -19.69 -10.70
C ARG A 413 -32.25 -19.03 -9.34
N LYS A 414 -33.29 -18.21 -9.17
CA LYS A 414 -33.65 -17.58 -7.90
C LYS A 414 -34.31 -18.61 -6.98
N GLU A 415 -35.28 -19.35 -7.49
CA GLU A 415 -36.00 -20.43 -6.78
C GLU A 415 -35.05 -21.55 -6.32
N SER A 416 -34.04 -21.91 -7.12
CA SER A 416 -33.01 -22.88 -6.71
C SER A 416 -32.12 -22.42 -5.55
N THR A 417 -32.17 -21.15 -5.17
CA THR A 417 -31.36 -20.57 -4.06
C THR A 417 -32.20 -20.24 -2.82
N GLN A 418 -33.54 -20.23 -2.92
CA GLN A 418 -34.47 -19.82 -1.85
C GLN A 418 -35.10 -21.01 -1.12
N THR A 419 -34.31 -21.99 -0.67
CA THR A 419 -34.82 -23.14 0.10
C THR A 419 -35.07 -22.86 1.60
N SER A 420 -34.86 -21.63 2.09
CA SER A 420 -35.16 -21.24 3.48
C SER A 420 -35.93 -19.92 3.56
N ASP A 421 -36.92 -19.85 4.45
CA ASP A 421 -37.74 -18.65 4.76
C ASP A 421 -36.93 -17.51 5.44
N SER A 422 -35.59 -17.61 5.54
CA SER A 422 -34.73 -16.58 6.10
C SER A 422 -34.25 -15.61 5.03
N GLU A 423 -34.26 -14.29 5.32
CA GLU A 423 -33.72 -13.25 4.44
C GLU A 423 -32.20 -13.39 4.18
N VAL A 424 -31.50 -14.25 4.92
CA VAL A 424 -30.05 -14.48 4.86
C VAL A 424 -29.73 -15.97 4.93
N SER A 425 -28.72 -16.40 4.18
CA SER A 425 -28.22 -17.79 4.19
C SER A 425 -27.53 -18.16 5.51
N ASP A 426 -27.67 -19.42 5.94
CA ASP A 426 -26.95 -19.97 7.10
C ASP A 426 -25.42 -19.82 7.00
N GLU A 427 -24.88 -19.88 5.77
CA GLU A 427 -23.46 -19.68 5.48
C GLU A 427 -22.96 -18.28 5.87
N ALA A 428 -23.76 -17.25 5.59
CA ALA A 428 -23.44 -15.87 5.95
C ALA A 428 -23.50 -15.66 7.47
N ILE A 429 -24.49 -16.25 8.16
CA ILE A 429 -24.58 -16.21 9.62
C ILE A 429 -23.36 -16.90 10.25
N ALA A 430 -22.99 -18.08 9.75
CA ALA A 430 -21.80 -18.79 10.20
C ALA A 430 -20.51 -18.03 9.91
N ALA A 431 -20.44 -17.31 8.78
CA ALA A 431 -19.31 -16.43 8.47
C ALA A 431 -19.19 -15.30 9.48
N VAL A 432 -20.27 -14.58 9.81
CA VAL A 432 -20.27 -13.54 10.84
C VAL A 432 -19.79 -14.09 12.19
N ALA A 433 -20.30 -15.24 12.61
CA ALA A 433 -19.92 -15.89 13.87
C ALA A 433 -18.43 -16.27 13.95
N ARG A 434 -17.80 -16.58 12.81
CA ARG A 434 -16.36 -16.89 12.72
C ARG A 434 -15.49 -15.64 12.60
N SER A 435 -15.98 -14.64 11.87
CA SER A 435 -15.24 -13.41 11.58
C SER A 435 -15.25 -12.44 12.76
N LEU A 436 -16.34 -12.37 13.53
CA LEU A 436 -16.48 -11.46 14.67
C LEU A 436 -16.41 -12.19 16.01
N SER A 437 -15.55 -11.69 16.89
CA SER A 437 -15.56 -12.06 18.31
C SER A 437 -16.52 -11.13 19.06
N LEU A 438 -17.74 -11.60 19.29
CA LEU A 438 -18.72 -10.92 20.15
C LEU A 438 -18.60 -11.42 21.60
N PRO A 439 -18.54 -10.54 22.62
CA PRO A 439 -18.44 -10.91 24.04
C PRO A 439 -19.49 -11.92 24.58
N ILE A 440 -20.58 -12.13 23.85
CA ILE A 440 -21.74 -12.95 24.26
C ILE A 440 -21.78 -14.28 23.48
N ALA A 441 -21.11 -14.37 22.33
CA ALA A 441 -21.15 -15.52 21.45
C ALA A 441 -19.72 -15.98 21.08
N THR A 442 -19.31 -17.13 21.61
CA THR A 442 -18.15 -17.86 21.09
C THR A 442 -18.58 -19.30 20.83
N ARG A 443 -18.85 -19.61 19.57
CA ARG A 443 -18.89 -20.99 19.05
C ARG A 443 -17.67 -21.18 18.16
N TRP A 444 -16.52 -21.42 18.78
CA TRP A 444 -15.31 -21.74 18.00
C TRP A 444 -15.24 -23.25 17.80
N ASN A 445 -15.59 -23.71 16.59
CA ASN A 445 -15.61 -25.11 16.22
C ASN A 445 -14.27 -25.56 15.60
N GLY A 446 -13.14 -25.21 16.24
CA GLY A 446 -11.80 -25.47 15.70
C GLY A 446 -11.50 -26.94 15.43
N PHE A 447 -12.11 -27.87 16.19
CA PHE A 447 -11.99 -29.31 15.93
C PHE A 447 -12.69 -29.73 14.64
N GLU A 448 -13.88 -29.20 14.36
CA GLU A 448 -14.61 -29.50 13.12
C GLU A 448 -13.85 -28.96 11.89
N GLU A 449 -13.24 -27.77 11.99
CA GLU A 449 -12.40 -27.25 10.91
C GLU A 449 -11.15 -28.09 10.67
N LEU A 450 -10.52 -28.59 11.75
CA LEU A 450 -9.36 -29.47 11.65
C LEU A 450 -9.73 -30.82 11.03
N ASP A 451 -10.85 -31.42 11.46
CA ASP A 451 -11.35 -32.69 10.93
C ASP A 451 -11.72 -32.52 9.44
N ALA A 452 -12.45 -31.46 9.09
CA ALA A 452 -12.74 -31.13 7.69
C ALA A 452 -11.47 -30.87 6.87
N TYR A 453 -10.46 -30.21 7.46
CA TYR A 453 -9.16 -30.04 6.81
C TYR A 453 -8.43 -31.37 6.60
N ILE A 454 -8.52 -32.33 7.52
CA ILE A 454 -7.88 -33.63 7.39
C ILE A 454 -8.59 -34.45 6.30
N GLU A 455 -9.92 -34.50 6.33
CA GLU A 455 -10.75 -35.37 5.49
C GLU A 455 -11.01 -34.84 4.07
N ALA A 456 -11.04 -33.51 3.86
CA ALA A 456 -11.39 -32.94 2.57
C ALA A 456 -10.40 -33.33 1.45
N ASN A 457 -10.88 -33.56 0.24
CA ASN A 457 -10.00 -33.80 -0.92
C ASN A 457 -9.12 -32.56 -1.18
N PRO A 458 -7.78 -32.63 -1.19
CA PRO A 458 -6.89 -31.48 -1.41
C PRO A 458 -7.18 -30.65 -2.68
N ARG A 459 -7.82 -31.26 -3.69
CA ARG A 459 -8.23 -30.58 -4.93
C ARG A 459 -9.51 -29.73 -4.79
N LYS A 460 -10.28 -29.92 -3.72
CA LYS A 460 -11.52 -29.22 -3.38
C LYS A 460 -11.42 -28.47 -2.04
N ARG A 461 -10.20 -28.14 -1.61
CA ARG A 461 -9.97 -27.39 -0.36
C ARG A 461 -9.88 -25.91 -0.69
N CYS A 462 -10.51 -25.09 0.13
CA CYS A 462 -10.30 -23.66 0.09
C CYS A 462 -8.82 -23.38 0.43
N SER A 463 -8.20 -22.48 -0.33
CA SER A 463 -6.82 -22.04 -0.13
C SER A 463 -6.72 -20.65 0.51
N LEU A 464 -7.87 -20.13 0.97
CA LEU A 464 -8.13 -18.71 1.24
C LEU A 464 -9.10 -18.48 2.41
N GLY A 465 -9.53 -19.54 3.08
CA GLY A 465 -10.62 -19.45 4.03
C GLY A 465 -11.00 -20.81 4.57
N SER A 466 -12.28 -20.97 4.93
CA SER A 466 -12.71 -22.13 5.71
C SER A 466 -12.61 -23.43 4.93
N THR A 467 -12.30 -24.49 5.67
CA THR A 467 -12.32 -25.88 5.21
C THR A 467 -13.70 -26.52 5.33
N LEU A 468 -14.64 -25.81 5.95
CA LEU A 468 -16.04 -26.20 6.11
C LEU A 468 -16.87 -25.61 4.95
N GLY A 469 -17.59 -26.49 4.24
CA GLY A 469 -18.51 -26.12 3.16
C GLY A 469 -18.01 -26.52 1.76
N GLU A 470 -18.85 -26.25 0.77
CA GLU A 470 -18.48 -26.47 -0.63
C GLU A 470 -17.54 -25.37 -1.14
N THR A 471 -16.59 -25.75 -1.99
CA THR A 471 -15.68 -24.80 -2.64
C THR A 471 -15.86 -24.82 -4.13
N ASP A 472 -15.73 -23.65 -4.74
CA ASP A 472 -15.79 -23.49 -6.18
C ASP A 472 -14.44 -23.05 -6.76
N GLU A 473 -14.24 -23.41 -8.04
CA GLU A 473 -13.10 -22.90 -8.80
C GLU A 473 -13.19 -21.38 -8.91
N LEU A 474 -12.17 -20.67 -8.45
CA LEU A 474 -12.04 -19.25 -8.75
C LEU A 474 -11.88 -19.08 -10.26
N ILE A 475 -12.76 -18.29 -10.86
CA ILE A 475 -12.73 -18.00 -12.30
C ILE A 475 -12.12 -16.62 -12.47
N SER A 476 -11.20 -16.45 -13.41
CA SER A 476 -10.51 -15.18 -13.67
C SER A 476 -11.45 -13.99 -13.92
N ALA A 477 -12.69 -14.25 -14.35
CA ALA A 477 -13.71 -13.23 -14.58
C ALA A 477 -14.25 -12.59 -13.28
N ASN A 478 -14.15 -13.28 -12.14
CA ASN A 478 -14.62 -12.80 -10.84
C ASN A 478 -13.47 -12.27 -9.95
N MET A 479 -12.26 -12.20 -10.51
CA MET A 479 -11.07 -11.75 -9.80
C MET A 479 -10.76 -10.31 -10.18
N PRO A 480 -10.04 -9.56 -9.32
CA PRO A 480 -9.47 -8.28 -9.68
C PRO A 480 -8.72 -8.35 -11.02
N PRO A 481 -8.88 -7.35 -11.90
CA PRO A 481 -8.32 -7.46 -13.24
C PRO A 481 -6.80 -7.60 -13.20
N GLY A 482 -6.27 -8.57 -13.95
CA GLY A 482 -4.86 -8.92 -14.00
C GLY A 482 -4.48 -10.12 -13.14
N THR A 483 -5.22 -10.38 -12.05
CA THR A 483 -4.91 -11.45 -11.09
C THR A 483 -4.94 -12.83 -11.75
N LYS A 484 -3.77 -13.46 -11.87
CA LYS A 484 -3.67 -14.87 -12.25
C LYS A 484 -4.24 -15.74 -11.13
N VAL A 485 -5.15 -16.63 -11.47
CA VAL A 485 -5.69 -17.65 -10.54
C VAL A 485 -4.72 -18.82 -10.32
N GLN A 486 -3.47 -18.66 -10.75
CA GLN A 486 -2.41 -19.64 -10.63
C GLN A 486 -1.57 -19.32 -9.39
N ALA A 487 -1.97 -19.89 -8.25
CA ALA A 487 -1.13 -20.00 -7.06
C ALA A 487 -1.33 -21.39 -6.46
N PHE A 488 -0.25 -21.97 -5.93
CA PHE A 488 -0.19 -23.36 -5.46
C PHE A 488 -1.36 -23.72 -4.54
N SER A 489 -2.11 -24.78 -4.88
CA SER A 489 -2.82 -25.56 -3.87
C SER A 489 -1.76 -26.21 -2.98
N ASN A 490 -1.97 -26.18 -1.66
CA ASN A 490 -1.01 -26.60 -0.64
C ASN A 490 -0.51 -28.05 -0.78
N ARG A 491 -1.11 -28.90 -1.64
CA ARG A 491 -0.61 -30.23 -2.00
C ARG A 491 -1.06 -30.65 -3.40
N LEU A 492 -0.28 -30.34 -4.44
CA LEU A 492 -0.41 -31.06 -5.72
C LEU A 492 0.42 -32.36 -5.66
N PRO A 493 -0.14 -33.52 -6.02
CA PRO A 493 0.65 -34.71 -6.29
C PRO A 493 1.71 -34.39 -7.35
N GLY A 494 2.98 -34.72 -7.10
CA GLY A 494 4.06 -34.52 -8.07
C GLY A 494 3.77 -35.25 -9.39
N GLY A 495 4.06 -34.60 -10.52
CA GLY A 495 3.93 -35.19 -11.86
C GLY A 495 2.64 -34.88 -12.63
N ILE A 496 1.79 -33.97 -12.14
CA ILE A 496 0.59 -33.53 -12.87
C ILE A 496 0.97 -32.44 -13.90
N SER A 497 0.59 -32.65 -15.16
CA SER A 497 0.77 -31.70 -16.27
C SER A 497 -0.35 -30.64 -16.37
N ALA A 498 -1.40 -30.75 -15.56
CA ALA A 498 -2.50 -29.79 -15.51
C ALA A 498 -2.15 -28.60 -14.62
N GLU A 499 -2.44 -27.39 -15.10
CA GLU A 499 -2.25 -26.16 -14.34
C GLU A 499 -3.13 -26.17 -13.06
N PRO A 500 -2.58 -25.85 -11.88
CA PRO A 500 -3.36 -25.78 -10.66
C PRO A 500 -4.36 -24.63 -10.71
N LYS A 501 -5.62 -24.93 -10.40
CA LYS A 501 -6.68 -23.94 -10.21
C LYS A 501 -6.94 -23.72 -8.72
N ARG A 502 -7.11 -22.46 -8.34
CA ARG A 502 -7.42 -22.06 -6.96
C ARG A 502 -8.89 -22.33 -6.65
N GLN A 503 -9.16 -23.03 -5.55
CA GLN A 503 -10.51 -23.20 -4.99
C GLN A 503 -10.70 -22.21 -3.85
N ALA A 504 -11.90 -21.66 -3.73
CA ALA A 504 -12.30 -20.77 -2.66
C ALA A 504 -13.70 -21.10 -2.14
N ASP A 505 -13.93 -20.84 -0.86
CA ASP A 505 -15.28 -20.79 -0.30
C ASP A 505 -16.04 -19.56 -0.81
N ALA A 506 -17.36 -19.56 -0.60
CA ALA A 506 -18.24 -18.50 -1.10
C ALA A 506 -17.85 -17.10 -0.60
N ILE A 507 -17.43 -16.96 0.67
CA ILE A 507 -17.07 -15.67 1.28
C ILE A 507 -15.74 -15.17 0.72
N ALA A 508 -14.75 -16.05 0.59
CA ALA A 508 -13.47 -15.70 -0.04
C ALA A 508 -13.64 -15.30 -1.51
N ALA A 509 -14.45 -16.02 -2.29
CA ALA A 509 -14.76 -15.67 -3.67
C ALA A 509 -15.47 -14.31 -3.77
N LEU A 510 -16.43 -14.06 -2.87
CA LEU A 510 -17.15 -12.80 -2.77
C LEU A 510 -16.23 -11.62 -2.44
N ALA A 511 -15.23 -11.80 -1.58
CA ALA A 511 -14.25 -10.77 -1.24
C ALA A 511 -13.47 -10.29 -2.48
N TYR A 512 -13.00 -11.23 -3.32
CA TYR A 512 -12.33 -10.88 -4.58
C TYR A 512 -13.27 -10.19 -5.58
N GLN A 513 -14.52 -10.65 -5.66
CA GLN A 513 -15.51 -10.05 -6.54
C GLN A 513 -15.86 -8.62 -6.10
N LEU A 514 -16.03 -8.39 -4.79
CA LEU A 514 -16.23 -7.06 -4.20
C LEU A 514 -15.05 -6.13 -4.47
N MET A 515 -13.81 -6.62 -4.35
CA MET A 515 -12.62 -5.83 -4.73
C MET A 515 -12.66 -5.47 -6.23
N ALA A 516 -12.99 -6.43 -7.10
CA ALA A 516 -13.03 -6.23 -8.55
C ALA A 516 -14.05 -5.15 -8.98
N VAL A 517 -15.24 -5.12 -8.36
CA VAL A 517 -16.28 -4.12 -8.68
C VAL A 517 -16.16 -2.83 -7.85
N GLY A 518 -15.62 -2.93 -6.64
CA GLY A 518 -15.57 -1.87 -5.64
C GLY A 518 -14.39 -0.92 -5.79
N ALA A 519 -13.31 -1.33 -6.47
CA ALA A 519 -12.14 -0.49 -6.73
C ALA A 519 -12.15 0.14 -8.12
N ASN A 520 -11.50 1.30 -8.27
CA ASN A 520 -11.35 2.00 -9.55
C ASN A 520 -10.22 1.42 -10.42
N PHE A 521 -10.42 0.20 -10.93
CA PHE A 521 -9.45 -0.44 -11.81
C PHE A 521 -9.44 0.14 -13.24
N PRO A 522 -8.27 0.17 -13.92
CA PRO A 522 -8.17 0.57 -15.31
C PRO A 522 -8.75 -0.49 -16.27
N ALA A 523 -9.22 -0.03 -17.43
CA ALA A 523 -9.96 -0.87 -18.40
C ALA A 523 -9.10 -1.92 -19.14
N VAL A 524 -7.78 -1.73 -19.25
CA VAL A 524 -6.87 -2.63 -19.97
C VAL A 524 -5.68 -2.95 -19.08
N LYS A 525 -5.35 -4.24 -18.89
CA LYS A 525 -4.23 -4.64 -18.03
C LYS A 525 -3.44 -5.84 -18.53
N LYS A 526 -2.14 -5.84 -18.18
CA LYS A 526 -1.17 -6.91 -18.45
C LYS A 526 -0.43 -7.43 -17.20
N GLN A 527 -0.61 -6.83 -16.01
CA GLN A 527 0.12 -7.18 -14.79
C GLN A 527 -0.80 -7.37 -13.57
N ASP A 528 -0.41 -8.29 -12.69
CA ASP A 528 -0.99 -8.50 -11.36
C ASP A 528 -0.78 -7.26 -10.46
N PRO A 529 -1.81 -6.77 -9.74
CA PRO A 529 -1.65 -5.66 -8.81
C PRO A 529 -0.85 -6.06 -7.55
N LEU A 530 -0.15 -5.10 -6.97
CA LEU A 530 0.28 -5.17 -5.56
C LEU A 530 -0.80 -4.53 -4.69
N TYR A 531 -1.08 -5.10 -3.52
CA TYR A 531 -2.07 -4.56 -2.59
C TYR A 531 -1.36 -3.79 -1.48
N LEU A 532 -1.73 -2.51 -1.33
CA LEU A 532 -1.36 -1.68 -0.20
C LEU A 532 -2.50 -1.69 0.81
N HIS A 533 -2.23 -2.22 1.99
CA HIS A 533 -3.11 -2.22 3.13
C HIS A 533 -2.70 -1.08 4.05
N LEU A 534 -3.62 -0.18 4.36
CA LEU A 534 -3.41 0.89 5.34
C LEU A 534 -4.37 0.66 6.50
N ALA A 535 -3.86 0.47 7.70
CA ALA A 535 -4.65 0.37 8.91
C ALA A 535 -4.68 1.71 9.63
N LEU A 536 -5.76 2.00 10.35
CA LEU A 536 -5.77 3.11 11.30
C LEU A 536 -4.81 2.79 12.46
N PRO A 537 -4.10 3.80 13.01
CA PRO A 537 -3.31 3.63 14.23
C PRO A 537 -4.14 3.00 15.36
N LYS A 538 -3.44 2.28 16.24
CA LYS A 538 -4.06 1.67 17.42
C LYS A 538 -4.76 2.73 18.29
N GLY A 539 -6.05 2.53 18.56
CA GLY A 539 -6.82 3.44 19.40
C GLY A 539 -7.25 4.74 18.71
N SER A 540 -7.33 4.74 17.39
CA SER A 540 -7.77 5.90 16.61
C SER A 540 -9.20 6.31 16.95
N CYS A 541 -9.50 7.61 16.89
CA CYS A 541 -10.87 8.08 17.07
C CYS A 541 -11.75 7.84 15.81
N PRO A 542 -13.09 7.76 15.97
CA PRO A 542 -14.02 7.66 14.83
C PRO A 542 -13.89 8.81 13.82
N GLU A 543 -13.48 9.98 14.30
CA GLU A 543 -13.34 11.17 13.46
C GLU A 543 -12.14 11.08 12.51
N LEU A 544 -11.05 10.38 12.88
CA LEU A 544 -9.94 10.10 11.98
C LEU A 544 -10.40 9.20 10.80
N LEU A 545 -11.27 8.22 11.08
CA LEU A 545 -11.87 7.37 10.04
C LEU A 545 -12.72 8.21 9.07
N ARG A 546 -13.53 9.14 9.59
CA ARG A 546 -14.31 10.07 8.75
C ARG A 546 -13.42 10.91 7.85
N ILE A 547 -12.40 11.57 8.42
CA ILE A 547 -11.45 12.40 7.67
C ILE A 547 -10.72 11.57 6.61
N TRP A 548 -10.33 10.33 6.95
CA TRP A 548 -9.66 9.44 6.01
C TRP A 548 -10.56 9.00 4.84
N ARG A 549 -11.82 8.64 5.14
CA ARG A 549 -12.85 8.34 4.12
C ARG A 549 -13.01 9.51 3.14
N GLU A 550 -13.19 10.72 3.66
CA GLU A 550 -13.33 11.93 2.83
C GLU A 550 -12.08 12.21 1.99
N HIS A 551 -10.89 12.00 2.55
CA HIS A 551 -9.64 12.21 1.83
C HIS A 551 -9.50 11.22 0.66
N LEU A 552 -9.77 9.94 0.89
CA LEU A 552 -9.72 8.92 -0.17
C LEU A 552 -10.76 9.15 -1.26
N GLU A 553 -11.97 9.60 -0.90
CA GLU A 553 -13.00 9.98 -1.85
C GLU A 553 -12.55 11.15 -2.74
N GLN A 554 -11.93 12.19 -2.15
CA GLN A 554 -11.36 13.32 -2.89
C GLN A 554 -10.21 12.87 -3.82
N LEU A 555 -9.35 11.97 -3.34
CA LEU A 555 -8.29 11.41 -4.19
C LEU A 555 -8.88 10.64 -5.37
N ALA A 556 -9.87 9.77 -5.13
CA ALA A 556 -10.56 9.03 -6.20
C ALA A 556 -11.21 9.98 -7.23
N ALA A 557 -11.83 11.07 -6.76
CA ALA A 557 -12.47 12.08 -7.60
C ALA A 557 -11.48 12.86 -8.49
N THR A 558 -10.16 12.78 -8.25
CA THR A 558 -9.13 13.34 -9.14
C THR A 558 -9.23 12.76 -10.55
N ASN A 559 -9.74 11.52 -10.70
CA ASN A 559 -10.03 10.92 -11.99
C ASN A 559 -11.56 10.85 -12.24
N ALA A 560 -12.11 11.92 -12.81
CA ALA A 560 -13.54 12.06 -13.08
C ALA A 560 -14.12 11.01 -14.07
N GLU A 561 -13.30 10.42 -14.93
CA GLU A 561 -13.72 9.36 -15.86
C GLU A 561 -13.77 7.97 -15.21
N GLY A 562 -13.36 7.87 -13.93
CA GLY A 562 -13.12 6.60 -13.25
C GLY A 562 -11.77 5.98 -13.63
N GLY A 563 -11.27 5.11 -12.75
CA GLY A 563 -9.98 4.43 -12.91
C GLY A 563 -8.89 4.94 -11.97
N THR A 564 -7.64 4.64 -12.30
CA THR A 564 -6.52 4.87 -11.38
C THR A 564 -6.16 6.34 -11.20
N VAL A 565 -5.55 6.63 -10.06
CA VAL A 565 -4.93 7.92 -9.75
C VAL A 565 -3.44 7.66 -9.53
N THR A 566 -2.58 8.38 -10.23
CA THR A 566 -1.13 8.28 -10.08
C THR A 566 -0.56 9.50 -9.38
N ILE A 567 0.76 9.55 -9.21
CA ILE A 567 1.47 10.71 -8.67
C ILE A 567 2.39 11.28 -9.76
N ASP A 568 2.61 12.60 -9.74
CA ASP A 568 3.67 13.24 -10.50
C ASP A 568 5.05 12.72 -10.06
N GLU A 569 5.60 11.76 -10.81
CA GLU A 569 6.88 11.13 -10.51
C GLU A 569 8.04 12.13 -10.44
N LEU A 570 8.01 13.21 -11.25
CA LEU A 570 9.06 14.22 -11.22
C LEU A 570 9.03 15.00 -9.91
N LYS A 571 7.86 15.48 -9.49
CA LYS A 571 7.70 16.17 -8.21
C LYS A 571 7.99 15.27 -7.03
N LEU A 572 7.60 13.99 -7.10
CA LEU A 572 7.90 13.00 -6.08
C LEU A 572 9.41 12.76 -5.94
N TYR A 573 10.10 12.46 -7.04
CA TYR A 573 11.51 12.07 -6.96
C TYR A 573 12.46 13.25 -6.78
N LYS A 574 12.09 14.44 -7.23
CA LYS A 574 12.91 15.64 -7.09
C LYS A 574 12.66 16.35 -5.76
N ASP A 575 11.39 16.61 -5.46
CA ASP A 575 11.00 17.52 -4.38
C ASP A 575 10.37 16.77 -3.18
N ASN A 576 10.18 15.45 -3.30
CA ASN A 576 9.47 14.61 -2.32
C ASN A 576 8.03 15.10 -2.05
N LEU A 577 7.35 15.58 -3.09
CA LEU A 577 5.99 16.08 -3.02
C LEU A 577 5.01 15.09 -3.67
N LEU A 578 3.94 14.76 -2.94
CA LEU A 578 2.83 13.95 -3.45
C LEU A 578 1.82 14.85 -4.17
N GLU A 579 1.85 14.83 -5.50
CA GLU A 579 0.83 15.48 -6.32
C GLU A 579 0.08 14.43 -7.14
N PHE A 580 -1.19 14.23 -6.80
CA PHE A 580 -2.04 13.24 -7.43
C PHE A 580 -2.57 13.72 -8.78
N LYS A 581 -2.61 12.82 -9.76
CA LYS A 581 -3.08 13.08 -11.13
C LYS A 581 -3.88 11.89 -11.65
N ALA A 582 -4.88 12.17 -12.49
CA ALA A 582 -5.63 11.12 -13.18
C ALA A 582 -4.71 10.30 -14.11
N ASN A 583 -4.89 8.98 -14.12
CA ASN A 583 -4.18 8.11 -15.05
C ASN A 583 -5.03 6.90 -15.42
N LYS A 584 -5.06 6.54 -16.70
CA LYS A 584 -5.94 5.47 -17.21
C LYS A 584 -5.36 4.05 -17.05
N VAL A 585 -4.10 3.91 -16.64
CA VAL A 585 -3.36 2.63 -16.69
C VAL A 585 -2.59 2.32 -15.40
N VAL A 586 -1.93 3.32 -14.81
CA VAL A 586 -1.03 3.14 -13.66
C VAL A 586 -1.44 3.99 -12.47
N GLY A 587 -1.20 3.51 -11.25
CA GLY A 587 -1.47 4.20 -10.01
C GLY A 587 -2.35 3.40 -9.04
N PHE A 588 -2.92 4.13 -8.08
CA PHE A 588 -3.85 3.65 -7.06
C PHE A 588 -5.24 3.42 -7.66
N ALA A 589 -5.79 2.23 -7.50
CA ALA A 589 -7.20 1.95 -7.72
C ALA A 589 -7.96 2.21 -6.42
N PHE A 590 -8.25 3.49 -6.12
CA PHE A 590 -8.94 3.84 -4.87
C PHE A 590 -10.35 3.21 -4.80
N PRO A 591 -10.86 2.94 -3.58
CA PRO A 591 -12.23 2.45 -3.40
C PRO A 591 -13.24 3.44 -3.98
N LYS A 592 -14.30 2.92 -4.62
CA LYS A 592 -15.40 3.71 -5.17
C LYS A 592 -16.36 4.24 -4.09
N ARG A 593 -16.30 3.68 -2.89
CA ARG A 593 -17.24 3.98 -1.81
C ARG A 593 -16.52 4.15 -0.47
N PRO A 594 -16.98 5.09 0.37
CA PRO A 594 -16.46 5.26 1.73
C PRO A 594 -16.65 4.02 2.62
N GLU A 595 -17.70 3.21 2.41
CA GLU A 595 -17.95 2.01 3.25
C GLU A 595 -16.89 0.92 3.10
N PHE A 596 -16.06 0.98 2.05
CA PHE A 596 -14.92 0.08 1.85
C PHE A 596 -13.68 0.45 2.68
N VAL A 597 -13.76 1.53 3.46
CA VAL A 597 -12.71 2.03 4.34
C VAL A 597 -13.23 1.90 5.77
N HIS A 598 -12.56 1.11 6.61
CA HIS A 598 -12.94 0.95 8.02
C HIS A 598 -11.71 1.00 8.94
N THR A 599 -11.50 -0.02 9.78
CA THR A 599 -10.24 -0.21 10.53
C THR A 599 -9.03 -0.23 9.59
N THR A 600 -9.23 -0.77 8.38
CA THR A 600 -8.25 -0.84 7.32
C THR A 600 -8.86 -0.42 5.97
N VAL A 601 -7.99 -0.17 4.99
CA VAL A 601 -8.34 -0.04 3.58
C VAL A 601 -7.31 -0.77 2.72
N ILE A 602 -7.79 -1.51 1.74
CA ILE A 602 -6.95 -2.12 0.71
C ILE A 602 -7.03 -1.29 -0.57
N VAL A 603 -5.87 -0.84 -1.04
CA VAL A 603 -5.70 -0.07 -2.28
C VAL A 603 -4.81 -0.85 -3.24
N PRO A 604 -5.34 -1.38 -4.35
CA PRO A 604 -4.54 -2.00 -5.40
C PRO A 604 -3.65 -0.96 -6.12
N LEU A 605 -2.39 -1.31 -6.34
CA LEU A 605 -1.36 -0.53 -7.01
C LEU A 605 -0.97 -1.18 -8.34
N LEU A 606 -0.98 -0.38 -9.41
CA LEU A 606 -0.76 -0.83 -10.78
C LEU A 606 0.37 -0.04 -11.45
N TRP A 607 1.33 -0.75 -12.04
CA TRP A 607 2.54 -0.13 -12.61
C TRP A 607 2.75 -0.42 -14.11
N GLY A 608 1.74 -0.94 -14.80
CA GLY A 608 1.80 -1.15 -16.25
C GLY A 608 2.70 -2.31 -16.65
N ASP A 609 3.64 -2.09 -17.56
CA ASP A 609 4.60 -3.10 -18.04
C ASP A 609 5.93 -2.93 -17.31
N THR A 610 5.93 -3.27 -16.02
CA THR A 610 7.07 -3.07 -15.11
C THR A 610 7.43 -4.38 -14.42
N ASN A 611 8.72 -4.65 -14.20
CA ASN A 611 9.12 -5.86 -13.47
C ASN A 611 8.68 -5.81 -11.99
N ASN A 612 8.52 -6.98 -11.35
CA ASN A 612 8.00 -7.05 -9.97
C ASN A 612 8.87 -6.34 -8.94
N SER A 613 10.20 -6.31 -9.13
CA SER A 613 11.12 -5.64 -8.20
C SER A 613 10.95 -4.12 -8.23
N LEU A 614 10.80 -3.53 -9.41
CA LEU A 614 10.57 -2.12 -9.59
C LEU A 614 9.15 -1.72 -9.15
N ALA A 615 8.15 -2.54 -9.47
CA ALA A 615 6.80 -2.38 -8.94
C ALA A 615 6.79 -2.36 -7.40
N LEU A 616 7.54 -3.26 -6.75
CA LEU A 616 7.71 -3.28 -5.30
C LEU A 616 8.37 -2.00 -4.77
N LEU A 617 9.47 -1.55 -5.38
CA LEU A 617 10.18 -0.33 -4.95
C LEU A 617 9.29 0.92 -5.05
N LYS A 618 8.55 1.06 -6.17
CA LYS A 618 7.62 2.19 -6.38
C LYS A 618 6.44 2.10 -5.41
N SER A 619 5.83 0.92 -5.24
CA SER A 619 4.75 0.70 -4.28
C SER A 619 5.17 1.00 -2.85
N LEU A 620 6.32 0.48 -2.41
CA LEU A 620 6.82 0.69 -1.06
C LEU A 620 7.17 2.16 -0.82
N ARG A 621 7.75 2.84 -1.81
CA ARG A 621 7.99 4.28 -1.71
C ARG A 621 6.69 5.04 -1.45
N LEU A 622 5.65 4.76 -2.23
CA LEU A 622 4.36 5.42 -2.05
C LEU A 622 3.69 5.05 -0.72
N ALA A 623 3.75 3.79 -0.33
CA ALA A 623 3.25 3.31 0.95
C ALA A 623 3.88 4.07 2.13
N LEU A 624 5.21 4.25 2.11
CA LEU A 624 5.96 4.95 3.14
C LEU A 624 5.66 6.45 3.20
N GLU A 625 5.46 7.10 2.04
CA GLU A 625 5.09 8.52 2.01
C GLU A 625 3.67 8.76 2.57
N LEU A 626 2.74 7.84 2.32
CA LEU A 626 1.38 7.89 2.87
C LEU A 626 1.35 7.52 4.36
N SER A 627 2.02 6.44 4.74
CA SER A 627 2.01 5.92 6.12
C SER A 627 2.65 6.89 7.10
N LEU A 628 3.79 7.48 6.75
CA LEU A 628 4.54 8.42 7.59
C LEU A 628 3.99 9.86 7.54
N SER A 629 2.82 10.08 6.92
CA SER A 629 2.11 11.35 7.02
C SER A 629 1.88 11.73 8.49
N LEU A 630 2.16 12.99 8.83
CA LEU A 630 2.04 13.48 10.20
C LEU A 630 0.58 13.64 10.66
N GLU A 631 -0.35 13.70 9.71
CA GLU A 631 -1.77 13.93 9.98
C GLU A 631 -2.52 12.61 10.20
N PHE A 632 -2.00 11.50 9.66
CA PHE A 632 -2.65 10.19 9.69
C PHE A 632 -1.82 9.08 10.37
N GLY A 633 -0.57 8.85 9.95
CA GLY A 633 0.33 7.93 10.63
C GLY A 633 0.00 6.44 10.50
N PHE A 634 -0.50 5.96 9.35
CA PHE A 634 -1.02 4.59 9.18
C PHE A 634 0.04 3.48 9.28
N PRO A 635 -0.18 2.40 10.05
CA PRO A 635 0.49 1.14 9.80
C PRO A 635 0.15 0.60 8.40
N PHE A 636 1.09 -0.10 7.77
CA PHE A 636 0.89 -0.56 6.39
C PHE A 636 1.39 -1.98 6.12
N THR A 637 0.74 -2.66 5.16
CA THR A 637 1.26 -3.89 4.54
C THR A 637 1.28 -3.75 3.03
N VAL A 638 2.40 -4.07 2.38
CA VAL A 638 2.52 -4.17 0.92
C VAL A 638 2.78 -5.61 0.53
N GLY A 639 1.92 -6.21 -0.29
CA GLY A 639 2.06 -7.59 -0.72
C GLY A 639 1.30 -7.94 -2.00
N GLY A 640 1.42 -9.19 -2.43
CA GLY A 640 0.66 -9.73 -3.56
C GLY A 640 -0.71 -10.29 -3.17
N ASN A 641 -1.03 -10.31 -1.87
CA ASN A 641 -2.23 -10.93 -1.33
C ASN A 641 -3.27 -9.89 -0.87
N LEU A 642 -4.54 -10.25 -1.05
CA LEU A 642 -5.69 -9.50 -0.56
C LEU A 642 -5.93 -9.72 0.94
N GLU A 643 -5.52 -10.88 1.47
CA GLU A 643 -5.67 -11.24 2.87
C GLU A 643 -4.41 -10.87 3.63
N VAL A 644 -4.55 -10.23 4.79
CA VAL A 644 -3.44 -9.85 5.64
C VAL A 644 -3.74 -10.22 7.09
N GLU A 645 -2.71 -10.76 7.75
CA GLU A 645 -2.71 -11.02 9.18
C GLU A 645 -2.64 -9.69 9.95
N LEU A 646 -3.63 -9.46 10.80
CA LEU A 646 -3.71 -8.27 11.64
C LEU A 646 -2.65 -8.36 12.74
N SER A 647 -1.78 -7.36 12.83
CA SER A 647 -0.76 -7.27 13.87
C SER A 647 -0.73 -5.87 14.46
N ASP A 648 -0.75 -5.81 15.79
CA ASP A 648 -0.68 -4.57 16.57
C ASP A 648 0.76 -4.09 16.80
N ASP A 649 1.76 -4.95 16.58
CA ASP A 649 3.15 -4.73 17.04
C ASP A 649 4.09 -4.25 15.91
N ILE A 650 3.62 -4.22 14.67
CA ILE A 650 4.42 -3.90 13.49
C ILE A 650 3.83 -2.67 12.79
N TYR A 651 4.68 -1.66 12.52
CA TYR A 651 4.26 -0.45 11.82
C TYR A 651 4.21 -0.66 10.30
N GLY A 652 5.16 -1.40 9.72
CA GLY A 652 5.19 -1.67 8.29
C GLY A 652 5.57 -3.11 7.97
N ARG A 653 4.85 -3.77 7.06
CA ARG A 653 5.16 -5.11 6.54
C ARG A 653 5.27 -5.09 5.01
N VAL A 654 6.29 -5.74 4.46
CA VAL A 654 6.52 -5.84 3.02
C VAL A 654 6.80 -7.30 2.67
N GLU A 655 5.93 -7.86 1.85
CA GLU A 655 6.01 -9.27 1.46
C GLU A 655 6.74 -9.44 0.13
N GLY A 656 7.44 -10.58 -0.02
CA GLY A 656 8.05 -10.95 -1.29
C GLY A 656 9.28 -10.12 -1.69
N ILE A 657 10.01 -9.54 -0.73
CA ILE A 657 11.27 -8.82 -1.01
C ILE A 657 12.30 -9.77 -1.65
N PRO A 658 12.75 -9.52 -2.90
CA PRO A 658 13.83 -10.28 -3.50
C PRO A 658 15.14 -10.15 -2.70
N ALA A 659 15.92 -11.23 -2.59
CA ALA A 659 17.20 -11.21 -1.86
C ALA A 659 18.15 -10.09 -2.32
N THR A 660 18.10 -9.72 -3.61
CA THR A 660 18.90 -8.62 -4.16
C THR A 660 18.54 -7.23 -3.64
N LEU A 661 17.34 -7.05 -3.08
CA LEU A 661 16.85 -5.78 -2.54
C LEU A 661 16.88 -5.74 -0.99
N GLN A 662 17.10 -6.87 -0.32
CA GLN A 662 17.20 -6.92 1.14
C GLN A 662 18.28 -5.97 1.73
N PRO A 663 19.44 -5.74 1.11
CA PRO A 663 20.40 -4.76 1.65
C PRO A 663 19.85 -3.32 1.72
N LEU A 664 18.93 -2.99 0.81
CA LEU A 664 18.26 -1.69 0.79
C LEU A 664 17.05 -1.65 1.72
N LEU A 665 16.21 -2.69 1.65
CA LEU A 665 14.87 -2.76 2.25
C LEU A 665 14.82 -3.54 3.57
N GLU A 666 15.90 -4.17 3.99
CA GLU A 666 16.01 -5.01 5.19
C GLU A 666 15.04 -6.21 5.15
N THR A 667 14.50 -6.62 6.30
CA THR A 667 13.69 -7.83 6.46
C THR A 667 12.26 -7.68 5.94
N GLY A 668 11.81 -6.45 5.67
CA GLY A 668 10.42 -6.15 5.33
C GLY A 668 9.48 -6.08 6.54
N GLN A 669 10.00 -6.09 7.78
CA GLN A 669 9.24 -5.77 8.97
C GLN A 669 9.84 -4.53 9.62
N TYR A 670 9.04 -3.49 9.79
CA TYR A 670 9.50 -2.17 10.19
C TYR A 670 8.75 -1.71 11.44
N ASN A 671 9.49 -1.22 12.42
CA ASN A 671 8.95 -0.22 13.34
C ASN A 671 8.92 1.15 12.64
N ARG A 672 8.39 2.18 13.30
CA ARG A 672 8.28 3.52 12.71
C ARG A 672 9.64 4.12 12.33
N GLN A 673 10.69 3.92 13.14
CA GLN A 673 12.03 4.44 12.88
C GLN A 673 12.68 3.73 11.68
N ASP A 674 12.51 2.41 11.59
CA ASP A 674 12.94 1.62 10.44
C ASP A 674 12.25 2.13 9.17
N ALA A 675 10.93 2.37 9.23
CA ALA A 675 10.18 2.91 8.09
C ALA A 675 10.72 4.28 7.63
N GLU A 676 11.04 5.20 8.55
CA GLU A 676 11.66 6.49 8.21
C GLU A 676 13.03 6.33 7.56
N LYS A 677 13.84 5.39 8.08
CA LYS A 677 15.15 5.05 7.52
C LYS A 677 15.03 4.47 6.11
N ILE A 678 14.12 3.53 5.88
CA ILE A 678 13.86 2.95 4.56
C ILE A 678 13.33 4.02 3.60
N LEU A 679 12.44 4.89 4.04
CA LEU A 679 11.95 6.01 3.23
C LEU A 679 13.11 6.93 2.80
N MET A 680 13.99 7.29 3.74
CA MET A 680 15.18 8.09 3.44
C MET A 680 16.09 7.40 2.41
N ARG A 681 16.36 6.10 2.55
CA ARG A 681 17.14 5.36 1.55
C ARG A 681 16.50 5.40 0.15
N LEU A 682 15.19 5.21 0.07
CA LEU A 682 14.45 5.28 -1.19
C LEU A 682 14.44 6.72 -1.77
N ARG A 683 14.43 7.76 -0.93
CA ARG A 683 14.61 9.17 -1.35
C ARG A 683 15.96 9.40 -1.99
N CYS A 684 17.03 8.97 -1.33
CA CYS A 684 18.37 9.08 -1.87
C CYS A 684 18.50 8.39 -3.23
N ILE A 685 18.07 7.13 -3.36
CA ILE A 685 18.18 6.39 -4.64
C ILE A 685 17.36 7.05 -5.76
N SER A 686 16.15 7.53 -5.45
CA SER A 686 15.31 8.19 -6.45
C SER A 686 15.95 9.49 -6.94
N GLN A 687 16.47 10.30 -6.02
CA GLN A 687 17.20 11.53 -6.34
C GLN A 687 18.47 11.24 -7.15
N LEU A 688 19.21 10.19 -6.80
CA LEU A 688 20.37 9.75 -7.56
C LEU A 688 20.00 9.37 -9.00
N ALA A 689 18.94 8.57 -9.19
CA ALA A 689 18.49 8.12 -10.50
C ALA A 689 18.12 9.30 -11.42
N ILE A 690 17.27 10.21 -10.96
CA ILE A 690 16.81 11.35 -11.78
C ILE A 690 17.91 12.38 -12.10
N ASN A 691 19.00 12.39 -11.33
CA ASN A 691 20.13 13.30 -11.56
C ASN A 691 21.12 12.77 -12.60
N VAL A 692 21.13 11.48 -12.88
CA VAL A 692 22.08 10.83 -13.82
C VAL A 692 21.39 10.18 -15.02
N ALA A 693 20.08 9.93 -14.96
CA ALA A 693 19.29 9.31 -16.02
C ALA A 693 18.15 10.21 -16.49
N SER A 694 17.82 10.11 -17.79
CA SER A 694 16.58 10.70 -18.33
C SER A 694 15.35 9.99 -17.75
N ILE A 695 14.20 10.68 -17.72
CA ILE A 695 12.94 10.19 -17.14
C ILE A 695 12.56 8.81 -17.69
N GLN A 696 12.74 8.59 -19.00
CA GLN A 696 12.40 7.33 -19.67
C GLN A 696 13.24 6.13 -19.19
N LYS A 697 14.44 6.38 -18.65
CA LYS A 697 15.37 5.35 -18.18
C LYS A 697 15.60 5.42 -16.66
N ALA A 698 14.90 6.32 -15.97
CA ALA A 698 15.06 6.53 -14.53
C ALA A 698 14.71 5.26 -13.75
N ASP A 699 13.67 4.54 -14.20
CA ASP A 699 13.23 3.27 -13.62
C ASP A 699 14.31 2.17 -13.73
N ASP A 700 14.97 2.04 -14.89
CA ASP A 700 16.11 1.11 -15.06
C ASP A 700 17.30 1.51 -14.18
N CYS A 701 17.59 2.80 -14.09
CA CYS A 701 18.66 3.33 -13.26
C CYS A 701 18.38 3.09 -11.76
N LEU A 702 17.15 3.32 -11.33
CA LEU A 702 16.67 3.08 -9.97
C LEU A 702 16.82 1.61 -9.59
N TYR A 703 16.45 0.69 -10.49
CA TYR A 703 16.62 -0.75 -10.26
C TYR A 703 18.10 -1.15 -10.13
N ASP A 704 18.97 -0.64 -11.01
CA ASP A 704 20.41 -0.90 -10.94
C ASP A 704 21.05 -0.36 -9.65
N LEU A 705 20.67 0.85 -9.22
CA LEU A 705 21.12 1.44 -7.96
C LEU A 705 20.66 0.63 -6.76
N ALA A 706 19.39 0.21 -6.74
CA ALA A 706 18.83 -0.59 -5.65
C ALA A 706 19.56 -1.94 -5.50
N ARG A 707 19.96 -2.57 -6.61
CA ARG A 707 20.77 -3.80 -6.59
C ARG A 707 22.20 -3.56 -6.09
N ALA A 708 22.80 -2.42 -6.45
CA ALA A 708 24.15 -2.08 -6.04
C ALA A 708 24.26 -1.85 -4.51
N CYS A 709 23.16 -1.62 -3.79
CA CYS A 709 23.17 -1.54 -2.33
C CYS A 709 23.68 -2.81 -1.63
N ALA A 710 23.71 -3.97 -2.31
CA ALA A 710 24.36 -5.17 -1.79
C ALA A 710 25.87 -5.00 -1.57
N ARG A 711 26.50 -4.10 -2.34
CA ARG A 711 27.90 -3.70 -2.24
C ARG A 711 27.96 -2.17 -2.38
N PRO A 712 27.69 -1.40 -1.31
CA PRO A 712 27.33 0.01 -1.46
C PRO A 712 28.36 0.87 -2.19
N LEU A 713 29.65 0.53 -2.16
CA LEU A 713 30.67 1.23 -2.96
C LEU A 713 30.44 1.11 -4.48
N GLU A 714 29.81 0.05 -4.97
CA GLU A 714 29.45 -0.11 -6.39
C GLU A 714 28.47 0.98 -6.87
N LEU A 715 27.80 1.71 -5.97
CA LEU A 715 26.96 2.87 -6.33
C LEU A 715 27.76 3.91 -7.13
N TYR A 716 29.02 4.17 -6.79
CA TYR A 716 29.87 5.09 -7.56
C TYR A 716 30.01 4.64 -9.03
N TYR A 717 30.22 3.34 -9.24
CA TYR A 717 30.33 2.78 -10.58
C TYR A 717 29.01 2.85 -11.35
N VAL A 718 27.88 2.50 -10.72
CA VAL A 718 26.57 2.56 -11.37
C VAL A 718 26.24 3.98 -11.79
N LEU A 719 26.48 4.98 -10.92
CA LEU A 719 26.24 6.39 -11.20
C LEU A 719 27.11 6.92 -12.35
N LEU A 720 28.41 6.59 -12.35
CA LEU A 720 29.31 6.96 -13.44
C LEU A 720 28.91 6.29 -14.76
N ARG A 721 28.58 5.00 -14.74
CA ARG A 721 28.16 4.24 -15.92
C ARG A 721 26.89 4.83 -16.54
N TRP A 722 25.91 5.20 -15.72
CA TRP A 722 24.68 5.84 -16.20
C TRP A 722 24.93 7.24 -16.75
N THR A 723 25.75 8.04 -16.06
CA THR A 723 26.19 9.35 -16.54
C THR A 723 26.80 9.28 -17.93
N LEU A 724 27.70 8.32 -18.16
CA LEU A 724 28.38 8.12 -19.45
C LEU A 724 27.47 7.52 -20.53
N ARG A 725 26.37 6.87 -20.14
CA ARG A 725 25.37 6.34 -21.09
C ARG A 725 24.46 7.45 -21.63
N GLU A 726 24.19 8.47 -20.81
CA GLU A 726 23.34 9.59 -21.19
C GLU A 726 24.13 10.77 -21.80
N GLN A 727 25.43 10.90 -21.50
CA GLN A 727 26.27 12.03 -21.92
C GLN A 727 27.65 11.54 -22.41
N ASP A 728 28.03 11.92 -23.63
CA ASP A 728 29.34 11.57 -24.20
C ASP A 728 30.51 12.27 -23.47
N GLU A 729 30.35 13.57 -23.14
CA GLU A 729 31.33 14.36 -22.38
C GLU A 729 30.65 15.02 -21.15
N PRO A 730 30.42 14.26 -20.06
CA PRO A 730 29.70 14.76 -18.90
C PRO A 730 30.53 15.75 -18.08
N ASN A 731 29.86 16.80 -17.58
CA ASN A 731 30.45 17.67 -16.56
C ASN A 731 30.33 17.03 -15.18
N LEU A 732 31.33 16.22 -14.81
CA LEU A 732 31.36 15.50 -13.54
C LEU A 732 31.28 16.42 -12.32
N SER A 733 31.75 17.67 -12.41
CA SER A 733 31.67 18.62 -11.31
C SER A 733 30.23 19.01 -10.99
N VAL A 734 29.43 19.29 -12.02
CA VAL A 734 28.00 19.62 -11.87
C VAL A 734 27.21 18.40 -11.38
N ILE A 735 27.53 17.23 -11.91
CA ILE A 735 26.87 15.98 -11.51
C ILE A 735 27.18 15.68 -10.05
N TRP A 736 28.44 15.79 -9.63
CA TRP A 736 28.87 15.59 -8.25
C TRP A 736 28.10 16.49 -7.27
N ILE A 737 27.91 17.78 -7.59
CA ILE A 737 27.14 18.70 -6.75
C ILE A 737 25.71 18.18 -6.50
N ARG A 738 25.09 17.54 -7.50
CA ARG A 738 23.72 17.03 -7.42
C ARG A 738 23.61 15.69 -6.69
N ILE A 739 24.63 14.83 -6.80
CA ILE A 739 24.58 13.46 -6.26
C ILE A 739 25.29 13.28 -4.92
N ARG A 740 26.20 14.19 -4.53
CA ARG A 740 27.06 14.03 -3.35
C ARG A 740 26.27 13.82 -2.07
N GLU A 741 25.32 14.69 -1.79
CA GLU A 741 24.52 14.63 -0.56
C GLU A 741 23.68 13.34 -0.52
N PRO A 742 22.82 13.02 -1.51
CA PRO A 742 22.01 11.82 -1.43
C PRO A 742 22.85 10.53 -1.44
N LEU A 743 24.01 10.53 -2.12
CA LEU A 743 24.92 9.38 -2.08
C LEU A 743 25.55 9.19 -0.69
N ASN A 744 26.06 10.26 -0.08
CA ASN A 744 26.68 10.18 1.24
C ASN A 744 25.68 9.72 2.31
N THR A 745 24.48 10.32 2.34
CA THR A 745 23.42 9.94 3.26
C THR A 745 23.01 8.47 3.10
N LEU A 746 22.92 7.99 1.84
CA LEU A 746 22.63 6.58 1.56
C LEU A 746 23.76 5.66 2.04
N LEU A 747 25.01 6.01 1.77
CA LEU A 747 26.17 5.22 2.19
C LEU A 747 26.28 5.15 3.72
N GLU A 748 26.10 6.26 4.43
CA GLU A 748 26.06 6.31 5.90
C GLU A 748 24.95 5.41 6.46
N SER A 749 23.78 5.41 5.83
CA SER A 749 22.66 4.56 6.22
C SER A 749 22.92 3.07 6.00
N LEU A 750 23.59 2.71 4.89
CA LEU A 750 23.90 1.32 4.53
C LEU A 750 25.12 0.79 5.28
N MET A 751 26.04 1.67 5.70
CA MET A 751 27.35 1.32 6.26
C MET A 751 27.72 2.18 7.49
N PRO A 752 26.87 2.28 8.54
CA PRO A 752 27.05 3.24 9.64
C PRO A 752 28.32 3.01 10.47
N ASN A 753 28.82 1.77 10.50
CA ASN A 753 30.00 1.38 11.28
C ASN A 753 31.25 1.17 10.40
N GLN A 754 31.20 1.50 9.11
CA GLN A 754 32.34 1.33 8.20
C GLN A 754 32.84 2.68 7.70
N ASN A 755 33.65 3.35 8.51
CA ASN A 755 34.69 4.24 7.97
C ASN A 755 35.76 3.36 7.33
N THR A 756 35.48 2.86 6.13
CA THR A 756 36.37 1.91 5.47
C THR A 756 37.70 2.61 5.19
N PRO A 757 38.85 2.07 5.62
CA PRO A 757 40.17 2.60 5.24
C PRO A 757 40.30 2.82 3.73
N LEU A 758 39.58 2.01 2.93
CA LEU A 758 39.41 2.18 1.49
C LEU A 758 39.01 3.61 1.09
N THR A 759 37.90 4.13 1.63
CA THR A 759 37.38 5.46 1.28
C THR A 759 38.33 6.56 1.73
N GLN A 760 39.00 6.38 2.88
CA GLN A 760 40.02 7.30 3.38
C GLN A 760 41.21 7.40 2.42
N TYR A 761 41.81 6.27 2.02
CA TYR A 761 42.94 6.27 1.09
C TYR A 761 42.55 6.83 -0.28
N LEU A 762 41.37 6.53 -0.80
CA LEU A 762 40.91 7.09 -2.08
C LEU A 762 40.71 8.61 -2.00
N LYS A 763 40.12 9.12 -0.92
CA LYS A 763 39.98 10.58 -0.70
C LYS A 763 41.34 11.26 -0.56
N GLN A 764 42.26 10.67 0.19
CA GLN A 764 43.62 11.19 0.34
C GLN A 764 44.37 11.21 -1.00
N ALA A 765 44.31 10.12 -1.77
CA ALA A 765 44.92 10.07 -3.10
C ALA A 765 44.30 11.10 -4.04
N ALA A 766 42.98 11.29 -4.00
CA ALA A 766 42.28 12.32 -4.77
C ALA A 766 42.70 13.75 -4.37
N GLN A 767 42.86 14.02 -3.08
CA GLN A 767 43.30 15.32 -2.56
C GLN A 767 44.72 15.65 -3.05
N ILE A 768 45.67 14.73 -2.89
CA ILE A 768 47.04 14.90 -3.37
C ILE A 768 47.03 15.13 -4.89
N ALA A 769 46.25 14.34 -5.63
CA ALA A 769 46.15 14.50 -7.08
C ALA A 769 45.57 15.86 -7.50
N ALA A 770 44.58 16.38 -6.76
CA ALA A 770 43.99 17.69 -7.01
C ALA A 770 45.00 18.83 -6.75
N GLU A 771 45.65 18.83 -5.59
CA GLU A 771 46.65 19.83 -5.17
C GLU A 771 47.87 19.84 -6.08
N ALA A 772 48.39 18.65 -6.38
CA ALA A 772 49.58 18.49 -7.20
C ALA A 772 49.30 18.44 -8.71
N LYS A 773 48.06 18.62 -9.17
CA LYS A 773 47.68 18.57 -10.58
C LYS A 773 48.11 17.29 -11.31
N ILE A 774 47.92 16.14 -10.65
CA ILE A 774 48.31 14.80 -11.12
C ILE A 774 47.20 14.23 -12.01
N TRP A 775 47.25 14.54 -13.30
CA TRP A 775 46.38 14.01 -14.35
C TRP A 775 47.02 14.27 -15.72
N GLY A 776 46.47 13.67 -16.77
CA GLY A 776 46.96 13.75 -18.15
C GLY A 776 46.86 15.14 -18.80
N SER A 777 46.82 15.16 -20.14
CA SER A 777 46.90 16.39 -20.95
C SER A 777 45.60 17.19 -21.04
N SER A 778 44.49 16.68 -20.51
CA SER A 778 43.19 17.35 -20.58
C SER A 778 42.37 17.11 -19.31
N PHE A 779 41.23 17.80 -19.21
CA PHE A 779 40.21 17.54 -18.19
C PHE A 779 39.21 16.46 -18.62
N LYS A 780 39.47 15.71 -19.70
CA LYS A 780 38.62 14.56 -20.06
C LYS A 780 38.80 13.44 -19.05
N ARG A 781 37.73 12.66 -18.80
CA ARG A 781 37.72 11.53 -17.84
C ARG A 781 38.95 10.62 -17.97
N THR A 782 39.30 10.22 -19.19
CA THR A 782 40.45 9.33 -19.45
C THR A 782 41.78 9.91 -19.00
N ALA A 783 41.98 11.22 -19.17
CA ALA A 783 43.16 11.92 -18.67
C ALA A 783 43.13 12.09 -17.15
N GLN A 784 41.95 12.26 -16.56
CA GLN A 784 41.79 12.34 -15.10
C GLN A 784 42.03 11.01 -14.39
N ALA A 785 41.56 9.90 -14.98
CA ALA A 785 41.75 8.55 -14.46
C ALA A 785 43.15 7.98 -14.76
N GLU A 786 43.90 8.56 -15.72
CA GLU A 786 45.22 8.10 -16.16
C GLU A 786 46.17 7.63 -15.04
N PRO A 787 46.41 8.39 -13.95
CA PRO A 787 47.31 7.94 -12.87
C PRO A 787 46.77 6.71 -12.12
N PHE A 788 45.46 6.65 -11.90
CA PHE A 788 44.80 5.53 -11.24
C PHE A 788 44.77 4.28 -12.14
N THR A 789 44.54 4.47 -13.44
CA THR A 789 44.62 3.40 -14.46
C THR A 789 46.04 2.85 -14.58
N ALA A 790 47.06 3.70 -14.48
CA ALA A 790 48.46 3.27 -14.46
C ALA A 790 48.75 2.39 -13.23
N PHE A 791 48.27 2.78 -12.05
CA PHE A 791 48.34 1.97 -10.83
C PHE A 791 47.68 0.59 -11.01
N THR A 792 46.42 0.54 -11.42
CA THR A 792 45.70 -0.74 -11.61
C THR A 792 46.33 -1.62 -12.69
N SER A 793 46.90 -1.02 -13.73
CA SER A 793 47.66 -1.74 -14.77
C SER A 793 48.96 -2.33 -14.23
N ALA A 794 49.68 -1.59 -13.38
CA ALA A 794 50.90 -2.07 -12.73
C ALA A 794 50.60 -3.29 -11.83
N ILE A 795 49.52 -3.23 -11.03
CA ILE A 795 49.06 -4.35 -10.20
C ILE A 795 48.66 -5.57 -11.05
N ARG A 796 47.94 -5.36 -12.16
CA ARG A 796 47.59 -6.45 -13.09
C ARG A 796 48.82 -7.15 -13.67
N SER A 797 49.88 -6.39 -13.94
CA SER A 797 51.15 -6.91 -14.46
C SER A 797 52.13 -7.39 -13.39
N GLN A 798 51.73 -7.41 -12.11
CA GLN A 798 52.58 -7.81 -11.00
C GLN A 798 53.09 -9.24 -11.20
N LYS A 799 54.41 -9.39 -11.21
CA LYS A 799 55.07 -10.70 -11.21
C LYS A 799 55.38 -11.11 -9.78
N SER A 800 55.13 -12.37 -9.44
CA SER A 800 55.29 -12.91 -8.07
C SER A 800 56.70 -12.78 -7.48
N HIS A 801 57.73 -12.67 -8.33
CA HIS A 801 59.13 -12.52 -7.91
C HIS A 801 59.60 -11.07 -7.76
N LEU A 802 58.77 -10.08 -8.12
CA LEU A 802 59.12 -8.66 -7.99
C LEU A 802 58.48 -8.08 -6.74
N ASP A 803 59.29 -7.41 -5.93
CA ASP A 803 58.81 -6.71 -4.74
C ASP A 803 57.98 -5.48 -5.11
N LEU A 804 57.02 -5.12 -4.25
CA LEU A 804 56.18 -3.94 -4.40
C LEU A 804 57.00 -2.65 -4.46
N ASP A 805 58.13 -2.58 -3.75
CA ASP A 805 59.06 -1.46 -3.82
C ASP A 805 59.53 -1.20 -5.26
N VAL A 806 59.85 -2.25 -6.00
CA VAL A 806 60.30 -2.16 -7.39
C VAL A 806 59.17 -1.70 -8.31
N ILE A 807 57.96 -2.23 -8.11
CA ILE A 807 56.79 -1.90 -8.93
C ILE A 807 56.39 -0.44 -8.74
N PHE A 808 56.30 0.03 -7.50
CA PHE A 808 55.89 1.40 -7.19
C PHE A 808 56.96 2.43 -7.54
N ALA A 809 58.26 2.11 -7.37
CA ALA A 809 59.34 2.97 -7.84
C ALA A 809 59.31 3.16 -9.37
N ALA A 810 59.07 2.07 -10.12
CA ALA A 810 58.91 2.13 -11.57
C ALA A 810 57.68 2.96 -11.98
N LEU A 811 56.55 2.80 -11.27
CA LEU A 811 55.32 3.55 -11.52
C LEU A 811 55.48 5.07 -11.31
N VAL A 812 56.17 5.47 -10.22
CA VAL A 812 56.50 6.88 -9.95
C VAL A 812 57.35 7.47 -11.08
N GLN A 813 58.42 6.78 -11.47
CA GLN A 813 59.32 7.25 -12.52
C GLN A 813 58.62 7.37 -13.88
N GLN A 814 57.84 6.34 -14.26
CA GLN A 814 57.10 6.33 -15.51
C GLN A 814 56.09 7.48 -15.59
N TYR A 815 55.35 7.72 -14.51
CA TYR A 815 54.35 8.77 -14.50
C TYR A 815 54.98 10.18 -14.42
N HIS A 816 56.12 10.33 -13.73
CA HIS A 816 56.89 11.57 -13.75
C HIS A 816 57.36 11.93 -15.16
N THR A 817 58.00 10.99 -15.88
CA THR A 817 58.40 11.19 -17.29
C THR A 817 57.20 11.46 -18.19
N ARG A 818 56.05 10.82 -17.92
CA ARG A 818 54.82 11.07 -18.66
C ARG A 818 54.30 12.51 -18.46
N LEU A 819 54.27 13.02 -17.23
CA LEU A 819 53.87 14.40 -16.93
C LEU A 819 54.85 15.42 -17.51
N ASP A 820 56.16 15.15 -17.43
CA ASP A 820 57.21 16.01 -17.99
C ASP A 820 57.00 16.28 -19.49
N ARG A 821 56.64 15.22 -20.23
CA ARG A 821 56.39 15.30 -21.68
C ARG A 821 55.16 16.10 -22.08
N ILE A 822 54.18 16.25 -21.19
CA ILE A 822 52.88 16.87 -21.53
C ILE A 822 52.67 18.25 -20.91
N ARG A 823 53.63 18.75 -20.13
CA ARG A 823 53.56 20.07 -19.49
C ARG A 823 54.52 21.02 -20.21
N GLU A 824 54.06 22.21 -20.54
CA GLU A 824 54.84 23.20 -21.32
C GLU A 824 56.14 23.65 -20.64
N HIS A 825 56.19 23.62 -19.31
CA HIS A 825 57.36 24.05 -18.52
C HIS A 825 58.13 22.89 -17.87
N GLY A 826 57.86 21.63 -18.28
CA GLY A 826 58.42 20.44 -17.63
C GLY A 826 57.94 20.25 -16.18
N VAL A 827 58.34 19.16 -15.54
CA VAL A 827 58.04 18.89 -14.12
C VAL A 827 59.33 18.72 -13.32
N GLY A 828 59.47 19.51 -12.25
CA GLY A 828 60.65 19.50 -11.38
C GLY A 828 60.57 18.52 -10.21
N ALA A 829 61.62 18.49 -9.37
CA ALA A 829 61.76 17.57 -8.23
C ALA A 829 60.58 17.59 -7.25
N THR A 830 59.93 18.75 -7.03
CA THR A 830 58.72 18.85 -6.20
C THR A 830 57.57 17.99 -6.75
N LYS A 831 57.43 17.90 -8.07
CA LYS A 831 56.40 17.06 -8.69
C LYS A 831 56.70 15.57 -8.50
N TYR A 832 57.97 15.19 -8.56
CA TYR A 832 58.41 13.83 -8.30
C TYR A 832 57.98 13.35 -6.90
N GLU A 833 58.25 14.16 -5.86
CA GLU A 833 57.83 13.81 -4.49
C GLU A 833 56.28 13.78 -4.35
N GLN A 834 55.55 14.68 -5.01
CA GLN A 834 54.08 14.65 -5.02
C GLN A 834 53.51 13.37 -5.68
N ILE A 835 54.12 12.90 -6.78
CA ILE A 835 53.74 11.64 -7.44
C ILE A 835 54.05 10.44 -6.54
N LYS A 836 55.19 10.48 -5.86
CA LYS A 836 55.59 9.45 -4.89
C LYS A 836 54.62 9.37 -3.72
N GLU A 837 54.21 10.52 -3.17
CA GLU A 837 53.20 10.59 -2.10
C GLU A 837 51.86 10.01 -2.56
N TYR A 838 51.39 10.40 -3.74
CA TYR A 838 50.16 9.88 -4.34
C TYR A 838 50.17 8.35 -4.45
N TYR A 839 51.22 7.78 -5.04
CA TYR A 839 51.31 6.33 -5.20
C TYR A 839 51.61 5.59 -3.89
N GLN A 840 52.23 6.23 -2.90
CA GLN A 840 52.41 5.65 -1.57
C GLN A 840 51.06 5.44 -0.87
N VAL A 841 50.11 6.37 -1.02
CA VAL A 841 48.74 6.22 -0.51
C VAL A 841 48.02 5.06 -1.20
N LEU A 842 48.13 4.95 -2.53
CA LEU A 842 47.55 3.82 -3.28
C LEU A 842 48.22 2.48 -2.94
N ARG A 843 49.50 2.50 -2.57
CA ARG A 843 50.20 1.32 -2.04
C ARG A 843 49.62 0.89 -0.70
N GLN A 844 49.38 1.83 0.22
CA GLN A 844 48.74 1.54 1.50
C GLN A 844 47.34 0.95 1.30
N LEU A 845 46.53 1.52 0.40
CA LEU A 845 45.26 0.94 -0.01
C LEU A 845 45.41 -0.53 -0.45
N TYR A 846 46.38 -0.81 -1.31
CA TYR A 846 46.61 -2.17 -1.82
C TYR A 846 47.08 -3.15 -0.73
N GLN A 847 47.98 -2.72 0.15
CA GLN A 847 48.55 -3.56 1.20
C GLN A 847 47.59 -3.77 2.37
N GLU A 848 46.96 -2.70 2.86
CA GLU A 848 46.19 -2.71 4.11
C GLU A 848 44.75 -3.16 3.89
N VAL A 849 44.10 -2.76 2.78
CA VAL A 849 42.70 -3.14 2.49
C VAL A 849 42.64 -4.42 1.68
N TYR A 850 43.45 -4.53 0.63
CA TYR A 850 43.42 -5.66 -0.31
C TYR A 850 44.45 -6.74 0.02
N GLN A 851 45.24 -6.60 1.09
CA GLN A 851 46.21 -7.59 1.56
C GLN A 851 47.26 -7.96 0.49
N ALA A 852 47.62 -7.00 -0.36
CA ALA A 852 48.53 -7.18 -1.50
C ALA A 852 48.11 -8.32 -2.46
N ARG A 853 46.80 -8.55 -2.60
CA ARG A 853 46.23 -9.55 -3.51
C ARG A 853 45.70 -8.90 -4.79
N PRO A 854 46.34 -9.12 -5.96
CA PRO A 854 45.91 -8.51 -7.22
C PRO A 854 44.47 -8.85 -7.58
N GLU A 855 44.06 -10.11 -7.38
CA GLU A 855 42.75 -10.61 -7.76
C GLU A 855 41.60 -9.90 -7.02
N LYS A 856 41.81 -9.53 -5.74
CA LYS A 856 40.81 -8.82 -4.94
C LYS A 856 40.67 -7.37 -5.40
N LEU A 857 41.77 -6.66 -5.60
CA LEU A 857 41.75 -5.26 -6.06
C LEU A 857 41.18 -5.14 -7.48
N LEU A 858 41.55 -6.07 -8.36
CA LEU A 858 41.09 -6.06 -9.76
C LEU A 858 39.60 -6.40 -9.90
N ALA A 859 39.03 -7.18 -8.97
CA ALA A 859 37.59 -7.41 -8.92
C ALA A 859 36.81 -6.09 -8.70
N ASP A 860 37.37 -5.16 -7.92
CA ASP A 860 36.77 -3.87 -7.61
C ASP A 860 37.27 -2.71 -8.51
N GLN A 861 38.10 -3.00 -9.53
CA GLN A 861 38.81 -1.98 -10.31
C GLN A 861 37.90 -0.84 -10.79
N LYS A 862 36.75 -1.18 -11.40
CA LYS A 862 35.81 -0.20 -11.95
C LYS A 862 35.14 0.64 -10.86
N THR A 863 34.87 0.04 -9.71
CA THR A 863 34.29 0.69 -8.54
C THR A 863 35.28 1.69 -7.94
N LEU A 864 36.53 1.27 -7.77
CA LEU A 864 37.59 2.13 -7.23
C LEU A 864 37.90 3.31 -8.17
N GLU A 865 37.99 3.06 -9.48
CA GLU A 865 38.20 4.13 -10.47
C GLU A 865 37.06 5.16 -10.45
N ALA A 866 35.80 4.69 -10.39
CA ALA A 866 34.65 5.58 -10.33
C ALA A 866 34.62 6.41 -9.04
N ALA A 867 34.86 5.79 -7.88
CA ALA A 867 34.93 6.48 -6.60
C ALA A 867 36.07 7.51 -6.58
N TYR A 868 37.26 7.15 -7.07
CA TYR A 868 38.40 8.05 -7.20
C TYR A 868 38.06 9.30 -8.02
N LEU A 869 37.39 9.14 -9.17
CA LEU A 869 37.00 10.27 -10.02
C LEU A 869 36.05 11.24 -9.31
N PHE A 870 35.08 10.73 -8.55
CA PHE A 870 34.18 11.59 -7.77
C PHE A 870 34.88 12.30 -6.61
N PHE A 871 35.78 11.62 -5.88
CA PHE A 871 36.57 12.26 -4.83
C PHE A 871 37.56 13.29 -5.40
N LEU A 872 38.06 13.10 -6.62
CA LEU A 872 38.90 14.08 -7.30
C LEU A 872 38.12 15.38 -7.58
N GLU A 873 36.85 15.26 -7.99
CA GLU A 873 35.97 16.43 -8.15
C GLU A 873 35.65 17.08 -6.80
N GLU A 874 35.42 16.30 -5.74
CA GLU A 874 35.25 16.81 -4.38
C GLU A 874 36.45 17.65 -3.93
N ALA A 875 37.67 17.11 -4.07
CA ALA A 875 38.91 17.79 -3.71
C ALA A 875 39.11 19.10 -4.50
N ARG A 876 38.82 19.11 -5.80
CA ARG A 876 38.91 20.31 -6.64
C ARG A 876 37.95 21.41 -6.22
N GLN A 877 36.72 21.06 -5.86
CA GLN A 877 35.73 22.02 -5.39
C GLN A 877 36.17 22.66 -4.06
N GLN A 878 36.69 21.86 -3.13
CA GLN A 878 37.24 22.36 -1.86
C GLN A 878 38.43 23.31 -2.06
N LEU A 879 39.30 23.03 -3.04
CA LEU A 879 40.41 23.93 -3.38
C LEU A 879 39.92 25.25 -3.99
N LYS A 880 38.92 25.21 -4.89
CA LYS A 880 38.31 26.42 -5.46
C LYS A 880 37.67 27.30 -4.40
N SER A 881 36.87 26.72 -3.50
CA SER A 881 36.23 27.48 -2.41
C SER A 881 37.25 28.09 -1.44
N LYS A 882 38.35 27.39 -1.15
CA LYS A 882 39.45 27.94 -0.33
C LYS A 882 40.15 29.12 -1.03
N SER A 883 40.37 29.04 -2.34
CA SER A 883 40.96 30.15 -3.09
C SER A 883 40.03 31.37 -3.16
N GLU A 884 38.72 31.16 -3.31
CA GLU A 884 37.71 32.23 -3.37
C GLU A 884 37.53 32.94 -2.02
N ASN A 885 37.49 32.18 -0.91
CA ASN A 885 37.43 32.75 0.44
C ASN A 885 38.70 33.53 0.81
N ASN A 886 39.89 33.02 0.46
CA ASN A 886 41.15 33.74 0.68
C ASN A 886 41.22 35.03 -0.15
N SER A 887 40.68 35.04 -1.38
CA SER A 887 40.58 36.27 -2.17
C SER A 887 39.57 37.28 -1.60
N ALA A 888 38.48 36.81 -0.97
CA ALA A 888 37.45 37.68 -0.38
C ALA A 888 37.93 38.38 0.91
N GLU A 889 38.65 37.68 1.79
CA GLU A 889 39.26 38.25 3.01
C GLU A 889 40.35 39.29 2.71
N THR A 890 41.01 39.18 1.56
CA THR A 890 42.02 40.16 1.11
C THR A 890 41.38 41.45 0.56
N THR A 891 40.10 41.43 0.18
CA THR A 891 39.36 42.62 -0.31
C THR A 891 38.61 43.40 0.77
N THR A 892 38.37 42.84 1.96
CA THR A 892 37.78 43.55 3.11
C THR A 892 38.82 44.21 4.02
N THR A 893 40.11 44.08 3.72
CA THR A 893 41.24 44.70 4.43
C THR A 893 41.97 45.74 3.58
N VAL A 894 41.21 46.55 2.82
CA VAL A 894 41.73 47.77 2.15
C VAL A 894 40.93 48.99 2.59
#